data_AF-A0A7W0JZD5-F1
#
_entry.id   AF-A0A7W0JZD5-F1
#
_cell.length_a   1.000
_cell.length_b   1.000
_cell.length_c   1.000
_cell.angle_alpha   90.00
_cell.angle_beta   90.00
_cell.angle_gamma   90.00
#
_symmetry.space_group_name_H-M   'P 1'
#
loop_
_entity.id
_entity.type
_entity.pdbx_description
1 polymer ?
#
loop_
_entity_poly.entity_id
_entity_poly.type
_entity_poly.pdbx_seq_one_letter_code
_entity_poly.pdbx_strand_id
1 'polypeptide(L)'
;MGVVAAVAAVLMLAPGAAAADRSGTAAPETPFTWEGASAVGHNEGYDGAAAEPCGKTAADYCDETLVNADAGDFYDTSGGGVEFSISGYDVPDSDFDLYVYESDASGALGDFVGSSAGGAGEEENLAVADASGYYLVRVVYWDVDPASGYDGRAEFFRRAKVPADIDDPLGLQDFLASDPFLGFRSHSEPHIAQSPVDPNILVAASKMYNRDRDSLGEYEFKIGTYVSFNRGRTWDDLGQLDGCPPSQAPPESWPNNTCYPNENPNRGGTGPEDADDDRGQGDFGEEYITSDVWVDFDERGNAYAMVLDSPPFPSGAGWGMSFHRWRTPSARDLRRGRTWGDRIPINAYETQEEQEQFLDDKNTFAVNNAPGGGRTGIMVACWGQNGPQLADRGPQQIVCERSTDGGRSWPDEPVGVSPGEQRLVIGVHVVADTRDPNTFYAVWLEYLSGLLDGTGTNTYYLSKSTDGGQSWSEATPVQTIMPLPQIFPRQSFRNLSLPIMAVGPNSELYLTYADYNPAPRPGDEDGMQADVKLTVSYDGGTTWSGAEKVNRDRTNADQFQQYIRVTPSGQLNVSFFDRRLDRPDPPNHPGNFFIDAWLARSADDGATWRETRVSHDSWDPSINPPISGSGQFIGDYQGLVADDCFAIPFVNDTHLANDPARDPDFDGGHPRSRFQEVFSWLVPNTRRYGGGNRDCRTDAHTLADEGRSARAQGAVAASAARRARRSERVLETAADARAKQLAAEHQIITEANGKTGR
;
A
#
# COMPACT_ATOMS: atom_id res chain seq x y z
N MET A 1 -42.51 60.38 -17.66
CA MET A 1 -41.08 60.58 -17.33
C MET A 1 -40.55 59.23 -16.88
N GLY A 2 -40.07 58.41 -17.82
CA GLY A 2 -39.46 57.11 -17.52
C GLY A 2 -37.99 57.21 -17.88
N VAL A 3 -37.12 57.07 -16.89
CA VAL A 3 -35.66 57.10 -17.06
C VAL A 3 -35.22 55.72 -17.53
N VAL A 4 -34.56 55.67 -18.67
CA VAL A 4 -33.84 54.49 -19.17
C VAL A 4 -32.45 54.53 -18.52
N ALA A 5 -32.12 53.52 -17.73
CA ALA A 5 -30.77 53.28 -17.24
C ALA A 5 -30.16 52.14 -18.05
N ALA A 6 -29.13 52.45 -18.83
CA ALA A 6 -28.31 51.47 -19.53
C ALA A 6 -27.33 50.85 -18.53
N VAL A 7 -27.37 49.53 -18.36
CA VAL A 7 -26.36 48.76 -17.63
C VAL A 7 -25.27 48.39 -18.63
N ALA A 8 -24.07 48.94 -18.45
CA ALA A 8 -22.88 48.51 -19.16
C ALA A 8 -22.38 47.20 -18.55
N ALA A 9 -22.33 46.14 -19.35
CA ALA A 9 -21.66 44.90 -18.97
C ALA A 9 -20.14 45.16 -18.99
N VAL A 10 -19.53 45.16 -17.80
CA VAL A 10 -18.08 45.06 -17.65
C VAL A 10 -17.74 43.58 -17.84
N LEU A 11 -17.10 43.23 -18.95
CA LEU A 11 -16.39 41.96 -19.04
C LEU A 11 -15.26 42.02 -18.01
N MET A 12 -15.37 41.27 -16.92
CA MET A 12 -14.20 40.93 -16.12
C MET A 12 -13.39 39.93 -16.96
N LEU A 13 -12.26 40.38 -17.48
CA LEU A 13 -11.22 39.48 -17.95
C LEU A 13 -10.71 38.73 -16.73
N ALA A 14 -10.75 37.40 -16.78
CA ALA A 14 -10.01 36.58 -15.82
C ALA A 14 -8.53 37.00 -15.85
N PRO A 15 -7.83 37.08 -14.71
CA PRO A 15 -6.39 37.29 -14.72
C PRO A 15 -5.77 36.18 -15.56
N GLY A 16 -4.99 36.55 -16.58
CA GLY A 16 -4.22 35.57 -17.35
C GLY A 16 -3.23 34.90 -16.42
N ALA A 17 -3.09 33.58 -16.53
CA ALA A 17 -2.05 32.82 -15.85
C ALA A 17 -0.70 33.53 -16.04
N ALA A 18 0.03 33.73 -14.94
CA ALA A 18 1.40 34.23 -15.03
C ALA A 18 2.21 33.22 -15.84
N ALA A 19 3.03 33.70 -16.78
CA ALA A 19 3.92 32.82 -17.52
C ALA A 19 5.00 32.31 -16.57
N ALA A 20 5.35 31.03 -16.66
CA ALA A 20 6.46 30.44 -15.92
C ALA A 20 7.75 31.27 -16.07
N ASP A 21 8.59 31.32 -15.04
CA ASP A 21 9.81 32.15 -15.03
C ASP A 21 10.77 31.77 -16.16
N ARG A 22 10.76 30.48 -16.52
CA ARG A 22 11.56 29.93 -17.60
C ARG A 22 10.86 28.74 -18.25
N SER A 23 11.32 28.39 -19.45
CA SER A 23 10.88 27.20 -20.15
C SER A 23 11.99 26.55 -20.96
N GLY A 24 11.89 25.24 -21.17
CA GLY A 24 12.88 24.47 -21.93
C GLY A 24 12.33 23.15 -22.43
N THR A 25 13.18 22.38 -23.10
CA THR A 25 12.85 21.05 -23.63
C THR A 25 13.91 20.07 -23.19
N ALA A 26 13.48 19.03 -22.48
CA ALA A 26 14.29 17.85 -22.22
C ALA A 26 14.00 16.82 -23.31
N ALA A 27 15.04 16.18 -23.84
CA ALA A 27 14.94 15.11 -24.81
C ALA A 27 15.88 13.95 -24.39
N PRO A 28 15.68 12.71 -24.90
CA PRO A 28 16.42 11.53 -24.46
C PRO A 28 17.95 11.63 -24.37
N GLU A 29 18.56 12.45 -25.22
CA GLU A 29 20.02 12.64 -25.28
C GLU A 29 20.44 14.08 -24.93
N THR A 30 19.51 14.91 -24.47
CA THR A 30 19.74 16.33 -24.21
C THR A 30 18.92 16.76 -22.98
N PRO A 31 19.52 16.73 -21.77
CA PRO A 31 18.85 17.23 -20.59
C PRO A 31 18.59 18.73 -20.70
N PHE A 32 17.54 19.19 -20.04
CA PHE A 32 17.30 20.61 -19.83
C PHE A 32 17.80 21.00 -18.43
N THR A 33 18.60 22.05 -18.34
CA THR A 33 19.15 22.55 -17.06
C THR A 33 18.85 24.03 -16.90
N TRP A 34 18.65 24.48 -15.65
CA TRP A 34 18.40 25.88 -15.31
C TRP A 34 19.03 26.24 -13.96
N GLU A 35 19.17 27.54 -13.68
CA GLU A 35 19.66 28.07 -12.40
C GLU A 35 18.50 28.76 -11.66
N GLY A 36 18.13 28.29 -10.48
CA GLY A 36 17.15 28.88 -9.58
C GLY A 36 17.48 30.31 -9.16
N ALA A 37 16.47 31.12 -8.82
CA ALA A 37 16.71 32.48 -8.35
C ALA A 37 17.40 32.48 -6.98
N SER A 38 18.43 33.30 -6.77
CA SER A 38 18.97 33.49 -5.42
C SER A 38 18.02 34.40 -4.62
N ALA A 39 17.24 33.82 -3.71
CA ALA A 39 16.19 34.51 -2.95
C ALA A 39 16.01 33.94 -1.54
N VAL A 40 15.36 34.74 -0.67
CA VAL A 40 14.90 34.30 0.66
C VAL A 40 13.46 33.84 0.54
N GLY A 41 13.12 32.71 1.17
CA GLY A 41 11.76 32.19 1.24
C GLY A 41 11.50 31.42 2.54
N HIS A 42 10.27 31.49 3.02
CA HIS A 42 9.72 30.77 4.16
C HIS A 42 8.31 30.31 3.80
N ASN A 43 8.18 29.55 2.72
CA ASN A 43 6.89 29.11 2.19
C ASN A 43 6.43 27.78 2.83
N GLU A 44 6.46 27.71 4.16
CA GLU A 44 6.10 26.53 4.97
C GLU A 44 4.60 26.20 4.94
N GLY A 45 3.80 27.01 4.22
CA GLY A 45 2.36 26.84 4.06
C GLY A 45 1.94 26.37 2.68
N TYR A 46 2.88 25.95 1.83
CA TYR A 46 2.60 25.48 0.48
C TYR A 46 1.82 24.16 0.51
N ASP A 47 0.70 24.12 -0.19
CA ASP A 47 -0.08 22.92 -0.42
C ASP A 47 0.22 22.41 -1.84
N GLY A 48 0.81 21.21 -1.93
CA GLY A 48 1.15 20.57 -3.19
C GLY A 48 -0.05 20.27 -4.08
N ALA A 49 -1.20 19.90 -3.52
CA ALA A 49 -2.40 19.60 -4.30
C ALA A 49 -3.09 20.87 -4.81
N ALA A 50 -3.16 21.92 -3.97
CA ALA A 50 -3.68 23.22 -4.39
C ALA A 50 -2.69 24.04 -5.25
N ALA A 51 -1.41 23.64 -5.20
CA ALA A 51 -0.26 24.33 -5.78
C ALA A 51 -0.10 25.79 -5.29
N GLU A 52 -0.51 26.11 -4.07
CA GLU A 52 -0.51 27.50 -3.57
C GLU A 52 -0.13 27.56 -2.07
N PRO A 53 0.42 28.69 -1.57
CA PRO A 53 0.68 29.93 -2.30
C PRO A 53 1.97 29.91 -3.11
N CYS A 54 1.94 30.41 -4.34
CA CYS A 54 3.10 30.49 -5.23
C CYS A 54 3.33 31.93 -5.71
N GLY A 55 4.20 32.66 -5.02
CA GLY A 55 4.54 34.05 -5.25
C GLY A 55 6.05 34.30 -5.33
N LYS A 56 6.44 35.57 -5.14
CA LYS A 56 7.84 36.03 -5.21
C LYS A 56 8.22 36.89 -3.99
N THR A 57 7.47 36.75 -2.89
CA THR A 57 7.79 37.39 -1.61
C THR A 57 8.39 36.38 -0.67
N ALA A 58 9.09 36.81 0.38
CA ALA A 58 9.70 35.88 1.33
C ALA A 58 8.70 34.92 2.01
N ALA A 59 7.40 35.24 2.07
CA ALA A 59 6.41 34.37 2.71
C ALA A 59 5.78 33.32 1.77
N ASP A 60 5.96 33.48 0.45
CA ASP A 60 5.29 32.65 -0.57
C ASP A 60 6.21 32.33 -1.75
N TYR A 61 7.53 32.45 -1.59
CA TYR A 61 8.45 32.35 -2.72
C TYR A 61 8.43 30.96 -3.34
N CYS A 62 8.16 30.89 -4.64
CA CYS A 62 8.30 29.70 -5.46
C CYS A 62 8.95 30.09 -6.80
N ASP A 63 9.65 29.18 -7.46
CA ASP A 63 10.15 29.32 -8.84
C ASP A 63 9.39 28.38 -9.78
N GLU A 64 8.99 28.88 -10.96
CA GLU A 64 8.23 28.12 -11.95
C GLU A 64 9.06 27.86 -13.21
N THR A 65 9.19 26.58 -13.57
CA THR A 65 9.90 26.12 -14.76
C THR A 65 9.00 25.22 -15.61
N LEU A 66 8.69 25.65 -16.83
CA LEU A 66 7.92 24.85 -17.78
C LEU A 66 8.85 23.95 -18.61
N VAL A 67 8.72 22.65 -18.46
CA VAL A 67 9.54 21.66 -19.18
C VAL A 67 8.69 20.92 -20.20
N ASN A 68 9.10 20.95 -21.47
CA ASN A 68 8.59 20.04 -22.48
C ASN A 68 9.45 18.75 -22.48
N ALA A 69 8.88 17.64 -22.03
CA ALA A 69 9.45 16.31 -22.17
C ALA A 69 9.20 15.79 -23.61
N ASP A 70 10.14 16.07 -24.52
CA ASP A 70 10.07 15.61 -25.90
C ASP A 70 10.64 14.19 -26.02
N ALA A 71 9.79 13.20 -25.76
CA ALA A 71 10.16 11.80 -25.79
C ALA A 71 10.43 11.27 -27.21
N GLY A 72 9.92 11.90 -28.26
CA GLY A 72 10.02 11.37 -29.63
C GLY A 72 9.53 9.92 -29.74
N ASP A 73 10.41 9.01 -30.19
CA ASP A 73 10.19 7.57 -30.30
C ASP A 73 10.78 6.76 -29.13
N PHE A 74 11.23 7.42 -28.05
CA PHE A 74 11.92 6.79 -26.93
C PHE A 74 11.14 5.61 -26.33
N TYR A 75 9.84 5.83 -26.03
CA TYR A 75 8.99 4.83 -25.40
C TYR A 75 8.57 3.69 -26.33
N ASP A 76 8.92 3.73 -27.63
CA ASP A 76 8.68 2.60 -28.52
C ASP A 76 9.52 1.38 -28.11
N THR A 77 10.75 1.62 -27.65
CA THR A 77 11.73 0.57 -27.33
C THR A 77 12.29 0.60 -25.90
N SER A 78 12.16 1.71 -25.20
CA SER A 78 12.65 1.87 -23.83
C SER A 78 11.47 2.11 -22.88
N GLY A 79 11.57 1.59 -21.66
CA GLY A 79 10.85 2.19 -20.55
C GLY A 79 11.66 3.37 -20.03
N GLY A 80 11.10 4.10 -19.06
CA GLY A 80 11.83 5.12 -18.34
C GLY A 80 10.94 6.30 -18.08
N GLY A 81 11.54 7.48 -18.10
CA GLY A 81 10.82 8.69 -17.80
C GLY A 81 11.73 9.90 -17.81
N VAL A 82 11.25 10.98 -17.23
CA VAL A 82 12.06 12.17 -16.93
C VAL A 82 12.23 12.26 -15.42
N GLU A 83 13.48 12.40 -14.98
CA GLU A 83 13.81 12.80 -13.62
C GLU A 83 13.93 14.31 -13.59
N PHE A 84 13.13 14.95 -12.75
CA PHE A 84 13.24 16.35 -12.38
C PHE A 84 14.03 16.43 -11.09
N SER A 85 15.06 17.26 -11.02
CA SER A 85 15.87 17.41 -9.80
C SER A 85 16.35 18.83 -9.59
N ILE A 86 16.60 19.15 -8.31
CA ILE A 86 17.30 20.36 -7.89
C ILE A 86 18.44 19.97 -6.92
N SER A 87 19.58 20.62 -7.08
CA SER A 87 20.77 20.40 -6.26
C SER A 87 21.66 21.63 -6.29
N GLY A 88 22.92 21.50 -5.83
CA GLY A 88 23.92 22.56 -6.01
C GLY A 88 23.59 23.86 -5.27
N TYR A 89 22.96 23.77 -4.09
CA TYR A 89 22.49 24.94 -3.35
C TYR A 89 23.64 25.90 -3.01
N ASP A 90 23.45 27.19 -3.31
CA ASP A 90 24.44 28.24 -3.03
C ASP A 90 24.81 28.29 -1.54
N VAL A 91 23.79 28.06 -0.70
CA VAL A 91 23.88 27.84 0.74
C VAL A 91 23.54 26.36 1.00
N PRO A 92 24.50 25.54 1.46
CA PRO A 92 24.32 24.09 1.54
C PRO A 92 23.16 23.63 2.43
N ASP A 93 22.79 24.40 3.45
CA ASP A 93 21.73 24.02 4.41
C ASP A 93 20.38 24.68 4.05
N SER A 94 20.16 25.07 2.78
CA SER A 94 18.87 25.59 2.32
C SER A 94 17.84 24.49 2.15
N ASP A 95 16.59 24.80 2.50
CA ASP A 95 15.45 23.89 2.39
C ASP A 95 14.56 24.28 1.20
N PHE A 96 14.66 23.51 0.12
CA PHE A 96 13.89 23.68 -1.11
C PHE A 96 13.04 22.44 -1.34
N ASP A 97 11.78 22.62 -1.70
CA ASP A 97 10.93 21.50 -2.13
C ASP A 97 10.67 21.56 -3.63
N LEU A 98 10.57 20.40 -4.27
CA LEU A 98 10.27 20.22 -5.68
C LEU A 98 8.87 19.63 -5.85
N TYR A 99 8.00 20.33 -6.58
CA TYR A 99 6.67 19.84 -6.98
C TYR A 99 6.55 19.83 -8.50
N VAL A 100 5.94 18.79 -9.06
CA VAL A 100 5.73 18.65 -10.51
C VAL A 100 4.25 18.45 -10.80
N TYR A 101 3.77 19.17 -11.81
CA TYR A 101 2.40 19.14 -12.29
C TYR A 101 2.37 18.88 -13.79
N GLU A 102 1.31 18.25 -14.28
CA GLU A 102 1.01 18.28 -15.71
C GLU A 102 0.79 19.73 -16.16
N SER A 103 1.05 20.02 -17.43
CA SER A 103 0.89 21.35 -17.99
C SER A 103 0.64 21.32 -19.50
N ASP A 104 0.52 22.51 -20.08
CA ASP A 104 0.43 22.70 -21.53
C ASP A 104 1.50 23.68 -22.03
N ALA A 105 1.52 23.94 -23.34
CA ALA A 105 2.50 24.84 -23.96
C ALA A 105 2.39 26.30 -23.46
N SER A 106 1.30 26.66 -22.78
CA SER A 106 1.12 27.99 -22.18
C SER A 106 1.61 28.06 -20.73
N GLY A 107 1.92 26.91 -20.10
CA GLY A 107 2.26 26.81 -18.70
C GLY A 107 1.04 26.80 -17.79
N ALA A 108 -0.13 26.38 -18.29
CA ALA A 108 -1.31 26.20 -17.44
C ALA A 108 -1.05 25.09 -16.41
N LEU A 109 -1.43 25.32 -15.16
CA LEU A 109 -1.36 24.31 -14.11
C LEU A 109 -2.38 23.19 -14.42
N GLY A 110 -1.90 21.95 -14.48
CA GLY A 110 -2.71 20.74 -14.58
C GLY A 110 -2.63 19.91 -13.29
N ASP A 111 -2.84 18.60 -13.44
CA ASP A 111 -2.92 17.66 -12.32
C ASP A 111 -1.57 17.54 -11.60
N PHE A 112 -1.62 17.35 -10.28
CA PHE A 112 -0.44 17.09 -9.48
C PHE A 112 0.15 15.72 -9.85
N VAL A 113 1.45 15.69 -10.17
CA VAL A 113 2.16 14.46 -10.57
C VAL A 113 2.89 13.85 -9.38
N GLY A 114 3.54 14.68 -8.56
CA GLY A 114 4.29 14.25 -7.40
C GLY A 114 5.24 15.34 -6.90
N SER A 115 5.92 15.05 -5.80
CA SER A 115 6.88 15.96 -5.18
C SER A 115 8.03 15.22 -4.51
N SER A 116 9.07 15.98 -4.21
CA SER A 116 10.17 15.65 -3.32
C SER A 116 10.34 16.86 -2.40
N ALA A 117 10.24 16.62 -1.09
CA ALA A 117 10.25 17.64 -0.05
C ALA A 117 11.10 17.12 1.13
N GLY A 118 12.38 16.90 0.86
CA GLY A 118 13.39 16.51 1.83
C GLY A 118 13.67 17.61 2.85
N GLY A 119 14.53 17.30 3.81
CA GLY A 119 14.93 18.31 4.80
C GLY A 119 16.00 19.27 4.27
N ALA A 120 16.28 20.33 5.04
CA ALA A 120 17.36 21.27 4.74
C ALA A 120 18.68 20.62 4.26
N GLY A 121 19.11 21.01 3.07
CA GLY A 121 20.34 20.54 2.41
C GLY A 121 20.22 19.21 1.67
N GLU A 122 19.04 18.58 1.64
CA GLU A 122 18.78 17.41 0.81
C GLU A 122 18.52 17.80 -0.65
N GLU A 123 19.00 16.99 -1.59
CA GLU A 123 18.71 17.18 -3.02
C GLU A 123 17.33 16.64 -3.34
N GLU A 124 16.50 17.45 -3.98
CA GLU A 124 15.16 17.00 -4.37
C GLU A 124 15.15 16.37 -5.75
N ASN A 125 14.45 15.24 -5.89
CA ASN A 125 14.32 14.57 -7.16
C ASN A 125 12.98 13.81 -7.28
N LEU A 126 12.37 13.90 -8.46
CA LEU A 126 11.14 13.19 -8.79
C LEU A 126 11.25 12.57 -10.19
N ALA A 127 11.12 11.25 -10.26
CA ALA A 127 11.04 10.52 -11.51
C ALA A 127 9.58 10.34 -11.96
N VAL A 128 9.27 10.82 -13.17
CA VAL A 128 7.95 10.66 -13.80
C VAL A 128 8.09 9.64 -14.93
N ALA A 129 7.55 8.45 -14.72
CA ALA A 129 7.54 7.38 -15.72
C ALA A 129 6.71 7.78 -16.94
N ASP A 130 7.17 7.38 -18.14
CA ASP A 130 6.51 7.64 -19.42
C ASP A 130 6.20 9.14 -19.69
N ALA A 131 6.92 10.04 -19.03
CA ALA A 131 6.73 11.48 -19.14
C ALA A 131 6.82 11.96 -20.59
N SER A 132 5.78 12.67 -21.04
CA SER A 132 5.73 13.28 -22.37
C SER A 132 4.83 14.53 -22.37
N GLY A 133 5.19 15.52 -23.18
CA GLY A 133 4.46 16.79 -23.21
C GLY A 133 4.97 17.78 -22.16
N TYR A 134 4.10 18.64 -21.64
CA TYR A 134 4.51 19.75 -20.79
C TYR A 134 4.27 19.45 -19.31
N TYR A 135 5.27 19.79 -18.50
CA TYR A 135 5.22 19.71 -17.03
C TYR A 135 5.59 21.07 -16.44
N LEU A 136 4.85 21.51 -15.44
CA LEU A 136 5.18 22.70 -14.67
C LEU A 136 5.90 22.25 -13.39
N VAL A 137 7.17 22.61 -13.30
CA VAL A 137 8.01 22.34 -12.13
C VAL A 137 7.99 23.56 -11.23
N ARG A 138 7.51 23.40 -10.00
CA ARG A 138 7.48 24.43 -8.96
C ARG A 138 8.49 24.10 -7.88
N VAL A 139 9.46 24.98 -7.69
CA VAL A 139 10.45 24.88 -6.61
C VAL A 139 10.07 25.84 -5.51
N VAL A 140 9.68 25.31 -4.36
CA VAL A 140 9.21 26.07 -3.21
C VAL A 140 10.40 26.36 -2.30
N TYR A 141 10.56 27.61 -1.90
CA TYR A 141 11.63 28.01 -0.98
C TYR A 141 11.06 27.83 0.42
N TRP A 142 11.07 26.58 0.89
CA TRP A 142 10.38 26.15 2.11
C TRP A 142 10.95 26.87 3.33
N ASP A 143 12.26 26.75 3.55
CA ASP A 143 13.02 27.54 4.55
C ASP A 143 14.42 27.89 4.03
N VAL A 144 14.53 29.04 3.37
CA VAL A 144 15.73 29.55 2.71
C VAL A 144 16.07 30.93 3.25
N ASP A 145 16.91 31.02 4.27
CA ASP A 145 17.53 32.25 4.77
C ASP A 145 18.96 31.95 5.29
N PRO A 146 20.03 32.53 4.73
CA PRO A 146 20.07 33.62 3.75
C PRO A 146 19.70 33.20 2.33
N ALA A 147 19.57 34.21 1.45
CA ALA A 147 19.22 33.99 0.06
C ALA A 147 20.13 32.94 -0.60
N SER A 148 19.51 31.95 -1.24
CA SER A 148 20.17 30.81 -1.88
C SER A 148 19.52 30.55 -3.23
N GLY A 149 20.31 30.16 -4.22
CA GLY A 149 19.85 29.58 -5.48
C GLY A 149 20.14 28.08 -5.54
N TYR A 150 19.72 27.44 -6.62
CA TYR A 150 19.88 26.01 -6.86
C TYR A 150 20.15 25.73 -8.34
N ASP A 151 20.69 24.56 -8.67
CA ASP A 151 20.83 24.04 -10.03
C ASP A 151 19.67 23.06 -10.30
N GLY A 152 18.84 23.38 -11.28
CA GLY A 152 17.72 22.53 -11.70
C GLY A 152 18.02 21.73 -12.96
N ARG A 153 17.47 20.52 -13.04
CA ARG A 153 17.68 19.58 -14.15
C ARG A 153 16.41 18.79 -14.46
N ALA A 154 16.16 18.55 -15.74
CA ALA A 154 15.20 17.59 -16.25
C ALA A 154 15.91 16.68 -17.26
N GLU A 155 16.00 15.39 -16.96
CA GLU A 155 16.76 14.43 -17.76
C GLU A 155 15.99 13.13 -17.96
N PHE A 156 16.06 12.58 -19.19
CA PHE A 156 15.52 11.26 -19.46
C PHE A 156 16.37 10.17 -18.83
N PHE A 157 15.75 9.26 -18.10
CA PHE A 157 16.37 8.02 -17.66
C PHE A 157 15.78 6.84 -18.44
N ARG A 158 16.63 5.85 -18.77
CA ARG A 158 16.25 4.64 -19.51
C ARG A 158 16.07 3.47 -18.56
N ARG A 159 15.06 2.65 -18.81
CA ARG A 159 14.91 1.30 -18.22
C ARG A 159 14.42 0.30 -19.26
N ALA A 160 14.50 -0.98 -18.92
CA ALA A 160 13.81 -2.02 -19.68
C ALA A 160 12.29 -1.74 -19.69
N LYS A 161 11.66 -1.86 -20.86
CA LYS A 161 10.23 -1.55 -21.03
C LYS A 161 9.30 -2.57 -20.37
N VAL A 162 9.74 -3.81 -20.29
CA VAL A 162 9.01 -4.91 -19.66
C VAL A 162 10.01 -5.76 -18.86
N PRO A 163 9.55 -6.46 -17.81
CA PRO A 163 10.40 -7.34 -17.05
C PRO A 163 10.97 -8.48 -17.91
N ALA A 164 12.18 -8.94 -17.62
CA ALA A 164 12.79 -10.09 -18.28
C ALA A 164 12.02 -11.39 -17.96
N ASP A 165 11.98 -12.33 -18.90
CA ASP A 165 11.52 -13.70 -18.66
C ASP A 165 12.60 -14.46 -17.87
N ILE A 166 12.25 -14.98 -16.69
CA ILE A 166 13.20 -15.54 -15.73
C ILE A 166 12.72 -16.90 -15.25
N ASP A 167 13.36 -17.95 -15.78
CA ASP A 167 13.15 -19.33 -15.37
C ASP A 167 14.19 -19.85 -14.34
N ASP A 168 15.24 -19.06 -14.06
CA ASP A 168 16.30 -19.44 -13.11
C ASP A 168 16.70 -18.25 -12.19
N PRO A 169 16.32 -18.28 -10.90
CA PRO A 169 15.56 -19.34 -10.25
C PRO A 169 14.08 -19.34 -10.69
N LEU A 170 13.55 -20.54 -10.91
CA LEU A 170 12.13 -20.74 -11.22
C LEU A 170 11.25 -20.31 -10.04
N GLY A 171 10.20 -19.54 -10.34
CA GLY A 171 9.13 -19.23 -9.40
C GLY A 171 8.22 -20.43 -9.08
N LEU A 172 7.12 -20.15 -8.40
CA LEU A 172 6.08 -21.13 -8.10
C LEU A 172 4.77 -20.70 -8.77
N GLN A 173 3.91 -21.68 -9.05
CA GLN A 173 2.53 -21.39 -9.47
C GLN A 173 1.82 -20.62 -8.35
N ASP A 174 1.35 -19.43 -8.68
CA ASP A 174 0.49 -18.60 -7.86
C ASP A 174 -0.95 -19.13 -7.86
N PHE A 175 -1.71 -18.66 -6.88
CA PHE A 175 -3.15 -18.78 -6.80
C PHE A 175 -3.72 -17.38 -6.63
N LEU A 176 -4.38 -16.89 -7.68
CA LEU A 176 -5.13 -15.64 -7.67
C LEU A 176 -6.25 -15.67 -6.61
N ALA A 177 -6.22 -14.68 -5.72
CA ALA A 177 -7.17 -14.50 -4.63
C ALA A 177 -8.27 -13.48 -4.98
N SER A 178 -7.91 -12.37 -5.62
CA SER A 178 -8.87 -11.40 -6.13
C SER A 178 -9.56 -11.90 -7.40
N ASP A 179 -10.76 -11.40 -7.68
CA ASP A 179 -11.47 -11.68 -8.93
C ASP A 179 -11.55 -10.42 -9.81
N PRO A 180 -10.72 -10.31 -10.86
CA PRO A 180 -10.75 -9.16 -11.78
C PRO A 180 -12.12 -8.93 -12.44
N PHE A 181 -13.01 -9.92 -12.46
CA PHE A 181 -14.37 -9.76 -12.99
C PHE A 181 -15.31 -9.00 -12.04
N LEU A 182 -14.92 -8.79 -10.77
CA LEU A 182 -15.66 -7.92 -9.84
C LEU A 182 -15.45 -6.43 -10.12
N GLY A 183 -14.46 -6.08 -10.95
CA GLY A 183 -14.28 -4.74 -11.50
C GLY A 183 -13.60 -3.72 -10.57
N PHE A 184 -13.11 -4.14 -9.40
CA PHE A 184 -12.29 -3.28 -8.55
C PHE A 184 -11.02 -2.86 -9.29
N ARG A 185 -10.61 -1.60 -9.12
CA ARG A 185 -9.55 -1.02 -9.93
C ARG A 185 -8.14 -1.34 -9.48
N SER A 186 -7.92 -1.78 -8.26
CA SER A 186 -6.59 -2.16 -7.77
C SER A 186 -6.74 -2.78 -6.37
N HIS A 187 -5.64 -3.33 -5.87
CA HIS A 187 -5.52 -3.85 -4.52
C HIS A 187 -4.17 -3.47 -3.91
N SER A 188 -4.14 -3.28 -2.60
CA SER A 188 -2.91 -3.06 -1.85
C SER A 188 -3.07 -3.52 -0.40
N GLU A 189 -1.95 -3.59 0.31
CA GLU A 189 -1.91 -3.90 1.75
C GLU A 189 -2.66 -5.19 2.15
N PRO A 190 -2.35 -6.32 1.51
CA PRO A 190 -3.02 -7.57 1.81
C PRO A 190 -2.54 -8.16 3.15
N HIS A 191 -3.48 -8.74 3.91
CA HIS A 191 -3.20 -9.48 5.16
C HIS A 191 -3.93 -10.83 5.16
N ILE A 192 -3.37 -11.83 5.85
CA ILE A 192 -3.88 -13.21 5.86
C ILE A 192 -3.72 -13.85 7.25
N ALA A 193 -4.73 -14.65 7.61
CA ALA A 193 -4.72 -15.50 8.81
C ALA A 193 -5.12 -16.94 8.48
N GLN A 194 -4.57 -17.88 9.24
CA GLN A 194 -4.86 -19.30 9.14
C GLN A 194 -5.60 -19.76 10.39
N SER A 195 -6.66 -20.54 10.21
CA SER A 195 -7.42 -21.05 11.34
C SER A 195 -6.58 -22.05 12.15
N PRO A 196 -6.48 -21.89 13.49
CA PRO A 196 -5.71 -22.80 14.34
C PRO A 196 -6.39 -24.16 14.53
N VAL A 197 -7.69 -24.27 14.18
CA VAL A 197 -8.46 -25.53 14.31
C VAL A 197 -8.58 -26.32 13.01
N ASP A 198 -8.39 -25.67 11.85
CA ASP A 198 -8.36 -26.31 10.54
C ASP A 198 -7.44 -25.53 9.59
N PRO A 199 -6.22 -26.03 9.30
CA PRO A 199 -5.25 -25.31 8.48
C PRO A 199 -5.68 -25.14 7.01
N ASN A 200 -6.80 -25.74 6.59
CA ASN A 200 -7.40 -25.49 5.27
C ASN A 200 -8.23 -24.20 5.21
N ILE A 201 -8.64 -23.66 6.35
CA ILE A 201 -9.45 -22.45 6.43
C ILE A 201 -8.52 -21.25 6.58
N LEU A 202 -8.55 -20.37 5.59
CA LEU A 202 -7.83 -19.10 5.57
C LEU A 202 -8.86 -17.98 5.41
N VAL A 203 -8.69 -16.89 6.15
CA VAL A 203 -9.32 -15.60 5.82
C VAL A 203 -8.21 -14.62 5.48
N ALA A 204 -8.48 -13.75 4.52
CA ALA A 204 -7.57 -12.71 4.11
C ALA A 204 -8.36 -11.45 3.76
N ALA A 205 -7.66 -10.35 3.59
CA ALA A 205 -8.26 -9.07 3.22
C ALA A 205 -7.22 -8.17 2.55
N SER A 206 -7.68 -7.14 1.85
CA SER A 206 -6.84 -6.08 1.27
C SER A 206 -7.67 -4.81 1.09
N LYS A 207 -6.99 -3.69 0.78
CA LYS A 207 -7.67 -2.57 0.13
C LYS A 207 -8.20 -3.03 -1.23
N MET A 208 -9.41 -2.60 -1.57
CA MET A 208 -10.03 -2.75 -2.88
C MET A 208 -10.42 -1.36 -3.38
N TYR A 209 -9.71 -0.87 -4.39
CA TYR A 209 -10.00 0.43 -4.99
C TYR A 209 -11.31 0.40 -5.73
N ASN A 210 -12.12 1.45 -5.55
CA ASN A 210 -13.49 1.55 -6.03
C ASN A 210 -13.55 1.37 -7.57
N ARG A 211 -14.71 0.99 -8.09
CA ARG A 211 -14.93 0.53 -9.49
C ARG A 211 -15.12 1.66 -10.50
N ASP A 212 -15.37 2.86 -10.03
CA ASP A 212 -15.48 4.10 -10.80
C ASP A 212 -14.19 4.37 -11.59
N ARG A 213 -14.17 5.46 -12.37
CA ARG A 213 -13.09 5.62 -13.37
C ARG A 213 -11.87 6.40 -12.89
N ASP A 214 -11.91 6.87 -11.67
CA ASP A 214 -11.17 8.00 -11.12
C ASP A 214 -10.59 7.65 -9.73
N SER A 215 -11.07 6.58 -9.10
CA SER A 215 -10.68 6.06 -7.78
C SER A 215 -9.19 5.88 -7.55
N LEU A 216 -8.40 5.65 -8.59
CA LEU A 216 -6.95 5.56 -8.45
C LEU A 216 -6.32 6.93 -8.24
N GLY A 217 -6.81 7.96 -8.94
CA GLY A 217 -6.33 9.33 -8.80
C GLY A 217 -6.88 10.03 -7.56
N GLU A 218 -8.12 9.70 -7.19
CA GLU A 218 -8.79 10.22 -5.98
C GLU A 218 -8.47 9.41 -4.72
N TYR A 219 -7.70 8.32 -4.87
CA TYR A 219 -7.26 7.46 -3.78
C TYR A 219 -8.40 6.83 -2.97
N GLU A 220 -9.38 6.27 -3.66
CA GLU A 220 -10.61 5.80 -3.06
C GLU A 220 -10.73 4.28 -3.04
N PHE A 221 -11.00 3.76 -1.84
CA PHE A 221 -10.99 2.33 -1.61
C PHE A 221 -11.77 1.97 -0.33
N LYS A 222 -12.12 0.69 -0.26
CA LYS A 222 -12.62 0.06 0.97
C LYS A 222 -11.93 -1.27 1.20
N ILE A 223 -11.94 -1.75 2.43
CA ILE A 223 -11.46 -3.07 2.76
C ILE A 223 -12.37 -4.13 2.17
N GLY A 224 -11.78 -5.03 1.39
CA GLY A 224 -12.43 -6.26 0.95
C GLY A 224 -11.79 -7.50 1.53
N THR A 225 -12.51 -8.62 1.43
CA THR A 225 -12.11 -9.87 2.10
C THR A 225 -12.15 -11.08 1.19
N TYR A 226 -11.31 -12.05 1.51
CA TYR A 226 -11.17 -13.32 0.81
C TYR A 226 -11.27 -14.46 1.80
N VAL A 227 -11.72 -15.62 1.33
CA VAL A 227 -11.69 -16.86 2.12
C VAL A 227 -11.26 -18.04 1.27
N SER A 228 -10.52 -18.96 1.88
CA SER A 228 -10.21 -20.26 1.29
C SER A 228 -10.62 -21.37 2.26
N PHE A 229 -11.17 -22.46 1.72
CA PHE A 229 -11.47 -23.70 2.47
C PHE A 229 -10.58 -24.88 2.08
N ASN A 230 -9.50 -24.64 1.34
CA ASN A 230 -8.57 -25.67 0.85
C ASN A 230 -7.11 -25.19 0.88
N ARG A 231 -6.74 -24.42 1.90
CA ARG A 231 -5.36 -23.98 2.17
C ARG A 231 -4.77 -23.11 1.04
N GLY A 232 -5.57 -22.18 0.51
CA GLY A 232 -5.15 -21.17 -0.46
C GLY A 232 -5.05 -21.68 -1.89
N ARG A 233 -5.52 -22.90 -2.18
CA ARG A 233 -5.52 -23.44 -3.55
C ARG A 233 -6.60 -22.82 -4.42
N THR A 234 -7.69 -22.39 -3.80
CA THR A 234 -8.74 -21.60 -4.45
C THR A 234 -9.29 -20.60 -3.44
N TRP A 235 -9.62 -19.41 -3.92
CA TRP A 235 -10.18 -18.34 -3.11
C TRP A 235 -11.58 -17.99 -3.57
N ASP A 236 -12.43 -17.63 -2.61
CA ASP A 236 -13.67 -16.91 -2.84
C ASP A 236 -13.40 -15.44 -2.48
N ASP A 237 -13.38 -14.56 -3.49
CA ASP A 237 -13.39 -13.10 -3.31
C ASP A 237 -14.80 -12.66 -2.87
N LEU A 238 -14.90 -12.04 -1.70
CA LEU A 238 -16.16 -11.63 -1.08
C LEU A 238 -16.52 -10.17 -1.40
N GLY A 239 -15.64 -9.45 -2.10
CA GLY A 239 -15.72 -8.01 -2.30
C GLY A 239 -15.48 -7.22 -1.02
N GLN A 240 -15.86 -5.94 -1.06
CA GLN A 240 -15.80 -5.02 0.07
C GLN A 240 -16.61 -5.55 1.27
N LEU A 241 -16.02 -5.47 2.46
CA LEU A 241 -16.53 -5.95 3.73
C LEU A 241 -17.88 -5.29 4.05
N ASP A 242 -18.88 -6.05 4.48
CA ASP A 242 -20.19 -5.57 4.97
C ASP A 242 -20.81 -4.36 4.21
N GLY A 243 -20.69 -4.38 2.87
CA GLY A 243 -21.23 -3.35 1.99
C GLY A 243 -22.76 -3.33 1.94
N CYS A 244 -23.36 -2.14 1.88
CA CYS A 244 -24.80 -1.93 1.73
C CYS A 244 -25.13 -0.80 0.75
N PRO A 245 -26.33 -0.80 0.12
CA PRO A 245 -26.69 0.28 -0.80
C PRO A 245 -26.64 1.66 -0.11
N PRO A 246 -26.19 2.75 -0.78
CA PRO A 246 -26.11 4.09 -0.20
C PRO A 246 -27.36 4.54 0.55
N SER A 247 -28.55 4.23 0.02
CA SER A 247 -29.84 4.56 0.66
C SER A 247 -30.11 3.89 2.02
N GLN A 248 -29.34 2.85 2.36
CA GLN A 248 -29.45 2.10 3.61
C GLN A 248 -28.34 2.45 4.60
N ALA A 249 -27.30 3.13 4.13
CA ALA A 249 -26.31 3.73 5.01
C ALA A 249 -26.95 4.93 5.74
N PRO A 250 -26.72 5.08 7.06
CA PRO A 250 -27.14 6.27 7.76
C PRO A 250 -26.35 7.50 7.25
N PRO A 251 -26.90 8.72 7.32
CA PRO A 251 -26.16 9.94 6.97
C PRO A 251 -24.87 10.06 7.78
N GLU A 252 -23.89 10.79 7.24
CA GLU A 252 -22.56 11.18 7.78
C GLU A 252 -22.51 11.54 9.29
N SER A 253 -23.65 11.90 9.89
CA SER A 253 -23.77 12.38 11.26
C SER A 253 -24.09 11.32 12.33
N TRP A 254 -24.03 10.01 12.03
CA TRP A 254 -24.61 8.99 12.90
C TRP A 254 -23.60 8.02 13.54
N PRO A 255 -23.50 7.98 14.89
CA PRO A 255 -22.87 6.86 15.58
C PRO A 255 -23.75 5.61 15.42
N ASN A 256 -23.13 4.45 15.19
CA ASN A 256 -23.74 3.12 14.95
C ASN A 256 -24.15 2.79 13.51
N ASN A 257 -23.30 3.08 12.53
CA ASN A 257 -23.41 2.47 11.21
C ASN A 257 -23.19 0.93 11.28
N THR A 258 -24.09 0.16 10.67
CA THR A 258 -24.05 -1.31 10.63
C THR A 258 -23.34 -1.88 9.40
N CYS A 259 -23.11 -1.07 8.36
CA CYS A 259 -22.56 -1.48 7.07
C CYS A 259 -21.78 -0.36 6.40
N TYR A 260 -20.84 -0.67 5.51
CA TYR A 260 -20.17 0.36 4.72
C TYR A 260 -21.01 0.68 3.47
N PRO A 261 -21.26 1.96 3.11
CA PRO A 261 -22.01 2.28 1.91
C PRO A 261 -21.22 1.81 0.67
N ASN A 262 -21.89 1.14 -0.25
CA ASN A 262 -21.32 0.79 -1.56
C ASN A 262 -21.20 2.03 -2.42
N GLU A 263 -20.14 2.11 -3.23
CA GLU A 263 -20.10 3.07 -4.33
C GLU A 263 -21.16 2.74 -5.42
N ASN A 264 -21.41 3.71 -6.27
CA ASN A 264 -22.14 3.64 -7.51
C ASN A 264 -21.27 4.24 -8.63
N PRO A 265 -20.55 3.40 -9.40
CA PRO A 265 -19.53 3.85 -10.37
C PRO A 265 -20.07 4.68 -11.55
N ASN A 266 -21.39 4.88 -11.64
CA ASN A 266 -22.07 5.67 -12.67
C ASN A 266 -22.45 7.08 -12.22
N ARG A 267 -22.02 7.49 -11.04
CA ARG A 267 -22.11 8.85 -10.49
C ARG A 267 -20.73 9.23 -9.98
N GLY A 268 -20.45 10.51 -9.96
CA GLY A 268 -19.34 11.04 -9.19
C GLY A 268 -19.74 11.17 -7.73
N GLY A 269 -18.73 11.40 -6.91
CA GLY A 269 -18.80 11.44 -5.47
C GLY A 269 -19.60 12.62 -4.97
N THR A 270 -19.22 13.14 -3.82
CA THR A 270 -19.84 14.35 -3.26
C THR A 270 -18.82 15.40 -2.85
N GLY A 271 -17.54 15.08 -3.01
CA GLY A 271 -16.38 15.87 -2.65
C GLY A 271 -16.06 16.96 -3.69
N PRO A 272 -15.19 17.91 -3.32
CA PRO A 272 -14.68 18.93 -4.23
C PRO A 272 -13.98 18.37 -5.49
N GLU A 273 -13.32 17.23 -5.38
CA GLU A 273 -12.61 16.49 -6.44
C GLU A 273 -13.54 16.16 -7.61
N ASP A 274 -14.79 15.79 -7.32
CA ASP A 274 -15.78 15.45 -8.33
C ASP A 274 -16.51 16.66 -8.95
N ALA A 275 -16.22 17.90 -8.52
CA ALA A 275 -17.09 19.06 -8.82
C ALA A 275 -17.41 19.23 -10.31
N ASP A 276 -16.48 18.82 -11.18
CA ASP A 276 -16.57 18.85 -12.64
C ASP A 276 -16.83 17.47 -13.29
N ASP A 277 -17.11 16.41 -12.50
CA ASP A 277 -17.38 15.07 -13.00
C ASP A 277 -18.64 15.03 -13.88
N ASP A 278 -18.45 14.53 -15.11
CA ASP A 278 -19.49 14.41 -16.13
C ASP A 278 -20.58 13.37 -15.80
N ARG A 279 -20.34 12.47 -14.84
CA ARG A 279 -21.31 11.50 -14.32
C ARG A 279 -22.34 12.15 -13.39
N GLY A 280 -21.99 13.34 -12.88
CA GLY A 280 -22.78 14.12 -11.95
C GLY A 280 -22.73 13.58 -10.52
N GLN A 281 -22.90 14.51 -9.60
CA GLN A 281 -22.75 14.34 -8.15
C GLN A 281 -23.81 13.45 -7.51
N GLY A 282 -23.41 12.75 -6.43
CA GLY A 282 -24.34 12.14 -5.48
C GLY A 282 -24.02 10.70 -5.08
N ASP A 283 -22.80 10.22 -5.31
CA ASP A 283 -22.31 8.98 -4.73
C ASP A 283 -21.60 9.21 -3.39
N PHE A 284 -22.37 9.19 -2.31
CA PHE A 284 -21.80 9.25 -0.97
C PHE A 284 -20.97 7.99 -0.59
N GLY A 285 -21.17 6.89 -1.31
CA GLY A 285 -20.41 5.66 -1.06
C GLY A 285 -18.94 5.81 -1.42
N GLU A 286 -18.64 6.67 -2.39
CA GLU A 286 -17.31 7.00 -2.92
C GLU A 286 -16.40 7.51 -1.78
N GLU A 287 -16.86 8.55 -1.09
CA GLU A 287 -16.21 9.25 0.04
C GLU A 287 -15.95 8.40 1.29
N TYR A 288 -16.71 7.31 1.47
CA TYR A 288 -16.55 6.47 2.63
C TYR A 288 -15.40 5.50 2.41
N ILE A 289 -14.26 5.76 3.03
CA ILE A 289 -13.06 4.94 2.89
C ILE A 289 -12.83 4.06 4.12
N THR A 290 -12.37 2.84 3.88
CA THR A 290 -11.89 1.93 4.92
C THR A 290 -10.54 1.39 4.51
N SER A 291 -9.60 1.38 5.45
CA SER A 291 -8.18 1.14 5.20
C SER A 291 -7.61 0.11 6.17
N ASP A 292 -6.37 -0.26 5.91
CA ASP A 292 -5.48 -0.97 6.81
C ASP A 292 -6.14 -2.12 7.58
N VAL A 293 -6.29 -3.25 6.88
CA VAL A 293 -6.95 -4.43 7.42
C VAL A 293 -5.97 -5.40 8.05
N TRP A 294 -6.33 -5.85 9.24
CA TRP A 294 -5.70 -6.99 9.89
C TRP A 294 -6.74 -8.07 10.13
N VAL A 295 -6.39 -9.33 9.88
CA VAL A 295 -7.25 -10.48 10.18
C VAL A 295 -6.55 -11.47 11.11
N ASP A 296 -7.32 -12.15 11.95
CA ASP A 296 -6.81 -13.20 12.85
C ASP A 296 -7.93 -14.18 13.26
N PHE A 297 -7.55 -15.27 13.91
CA PHE A 297 -8.46 -16.27 14.47
C PHE A 297 -8.29 -16.43 15.97
N ASP A 298 -9.39 -16.78 16.66
CA ASP A 298 -9.31 -17.35 18.01
C ASP A 298 -9.10 -18.87 17.98
N GLU A 299 -8.79 -19.44 19.16
CA GLU A 299 -8.55 -20.88 19.33
C GLU A 299 -9.79 -21.76 19.05
N ARG A 300 -10.95 -21.14 18.77
CA ARG A 300 -12.21 -21.81 18.43
C ARG A 300 -12.51 -21.75 16.92
N GLY A 301 -11.65 -21.08 16.15
CA GLY A 301 -11.83 -20.88 14.71
C GLY A 301 -12.82 -19.77 14.35
N ASN A 302 -13.13 -18.84 15.26
CA ASN A 302 -13.79 -17.59 14.86
C ASN A 302 -12.76 -16.68 14.20
N ALA A 303 -13.12 -16.10 13.05
CA ALA A 303 -12.30 -15.11 12.36
C ALA A 303 -12.71 -13.69 12.76
N TYR A 304 -11.73 -12.80 12.66
CA TYR A 304 -11.82 -11.40 13.05
C TYR A 304 -11.16 -10.53 11.99
N ALA A 305 -11.68 -9.32 11.80
CA ALA A 305 -11.05 -8.30 10.99
C ALA A 305 -11.07 -6.97 11.75
N MET A 306 -9.92 -6.31 11.89
CA MET A 306 -9.80 -4.93 12.34
C MET A 306 -9.59 -4.04 11.13
N VAL A 307 -10.29 -2.92 11.07
CA VAL A 307 -10.31 -2.01 9.92
C VAL A 307 -10.21 -0.56 10.40
N LEU A 308 -9.33 0.20 9.75
CA LEU A 308 -9.27 1.66 9.86
C LEU A 308 -10.49 2.25 9.14
N ASP A 309 -11.22 3.12 9.82
CA ASP A 309 -12.57 3.51 9.41
C ASP A 309 -12.69 5.03 9.30
N SER A 310 -12.65 5.58 8.09
CA SER A 310 -12.79 7.02 7.86
C SER A 310 -14.20 7.31 7.33
N PRO A 311 -15.11 7.79 8.18
CA PRO A 311 -16.36 8.38 7.69
C PRO A 311 -16.06 9.61 6.82
N PRO A 312 -16.93 9.91 5.84
CA PRO A 312 -16.66 10.94 4.85
C PRO A 312 -16.74 12.33 5.48
N PHE A 313 -15.72 13.14 5.26
CA PHE A 313 -15.75 14.61 5.41
C PHE A 313 -14.94 15.21 4.25
N PRO A 314 -15.16 16.49 3.89
CA PRO A 314 -14.44 17.20 2.82
C PRO A 314 -12.91 17.33 3.00
N SER A 315 -12.31 16.67 3.99
CA SER A 315 -10.89 16.78 4.34
C SER A 315 -10.15 15.44 4.37
N GLY A 316 -10.80 14.29 4.15
CA GLY A 316 -10.15 12.97 4.21
C GLY A 316 -9.60 12.60 5.61
N ALA A 317 -10.17 13.17 6.68
CA ALA A 317 -9.70 13.01 8.06
C ALA A 317 -10.75 12.40 9.00
N GLY A 318 -10.30 11.74 10.09
CA GLY A 318 -11.17 11.28 11.17
C GLY A 318 -11.26 9.78 11.37
N TRP A 319 -10.15 9.08 11.19
CA TRP A 319 -10.09 7.63 11.19
C TRP A 319 -10.39 7.04 12.57
N GLY A 320 -11.53 6.34 12.69
CA GLY A 320 -11.81 5.46 13.80
C GLY A 320 -11.19 4.07 13.58
N MET A 321 -11.46 3.18 14.54
CA MET A 321 -11.10 1.77 14.49
C MET A 321 -12.38 0.95 14.58
N SER A 322 -12.52 -0.03 13.71
CA SER A 322 -13.68 -0.91 13.69
C SER A 322 -13.28 -2.38 13.62
N PHE A 323 -14.21 -3.23 14.05
CA PHE A 323 -13.99 -4.66 14.20
C PHE A 323 -15.15 -5.47 13.66
N HIS A 324 -14.85 -6.56 12.95
CA HIS A 324 -15.82 -7.46 12.36
C HIS A 324 -15.53 -8.91 12.77
N ARG A 325 -16.59 -9.73 12.77
CA ARG A 325 -16.52 -11.09 13.33
C ARG A 325 -17.24 -12.09 12.44
N TRP A 326 -16.55 -13.17 12.10
CA TRP A 326 -17.16 -14.32 11.43
C TRP A 326 -16.98 -15.58 12.28
N ARG A 327 -18.09 -16.06 12.86
CA ARG A 327 -18.06 -17.26 13.69
C ARG A 327 -17.90 -18.51 12.84
N THR A 328 -16.82 -19.26 13.08
CA THR A 328 -16.50 -20.55 12.43
C THR A 328 -16.74 -20.51 10.92
N PRO A 329 -15.91 -19.79 10.14
CA PRO A 329 -16.08 -19.65 8.70
C PRO A 329 -16.34 -20.99 8.01
N SER A 330 -17.32 -21.00 7.11
CA SER A 330 -17.69 -22.22 6.41
C SER A 330 -18.22 -21.95 5.01
N ALA A 331 -18.02 -22.91 4.10
CA ALA A 331 -18.62 -22.83 2.76
C ALA A 331 -20.17 -22.76 2.80
N ARG A 332 -20.81 -23.14 3.92
CA ARG A 332 -22.26 -22.98 4.11
C ARG A 332 -22.65 -21.52 4.31
N ASP A 333 -21.81 -20.75 4.97
CA ASP A 333 -22.02 -19.33 5.23
C ASP A 333 -21.89 -18.52 3.95
N LEU A 334 -20.89 -18.84 3.11
CA LEU A 334 -20.76 -18.30 1.75
C LEU A 334 -22.02 -18.51 0.92
N ARG A 335 -22.51 -19.75 0.83
CA ARG A 335 -23.74 -20.08 0.07
C ARG A 335 -24.99 -19.37 0.60
N ARG A 336 -24.94 -18.80 1.80
CA ARG A 336 -26.04 -18.08 2.44
C ARG A 336 -25.85 -16.56 2.42
N GLY A 337 -24.68 -16.06 1.98
CA GLY A 337 -24.30 -14.65 2.10
C GLY A 337 -24.29 -14.18 3.55
N ARG A 338 -23.76 -14.99 4.47
CA ARG A 338 -23.71 -14.68 5.92
C ARG A 338 -22.31 -14.86 6.46
N THR A 339 -21.40 -13.99 6.04
CA THR A 339 -19.97 -14.07 6.37
C THR A 339 -19.67 -13.27 7.63
N TRP A 340 -19.29 -12.02 7.46
CA TRP A 340 -19.00 -11.09 8.53
C TRP A 340 -20.29 -10.62 9.20
N GLY A 341 -20.15 -10.19 10.45
CA GLY A 341 -21.22 -9.57 11.21
C GLY A 341 -20.94 -8.09 11.38
N ASP A 342 -21.98 -7.37 11.80
CA ASP A 342 -22.02 -5.91 11.92
C ASP A 342 -20.73 -5.30 12.50
N ARG A 343 -20.40 -4.12 11.97
CA ARG A 343 -19.33 -3.25 12.45
C ARG A 343 -19.43 -3.03 13.96
N ILE A 344 -18.33 -3.28 14.67
CA ILE A 344 -18.17 -3.05 16.11
C ILE A 344 -17.09 -1.98 16.29
N PRO A 345 -17.43 -0.76 16.75
CA PRO A 345 -16.43 0.26 17.04
C PRO A 345 -15.44 -0.22 18.09
N ILE A 346 -14.16 0.02 17.84
CA ILE A 346 -13.07 0.02 18.83
C ILE A 346 -12.91 1.46 19.31
N ASN A 347 -12.55 2.37 18.39
CA ASN A 347 -12.44 3.80 18.61
C ASN A 347 -13.27 4.56 17.58
N ALA A 348 -13.90 5.67 17.97
CA ALA A 348 -14.64 6.51 17.05
C ALA A 348 -14.56 7.97 17.48
N TYR A 349 -14.41 8.87 16.52
CA TYR A 349 -14.47 10.31 16.72
C TYR A 349 -15.89 10.79 16.40
N GLU A 350 -16.63 11.28 17.41
CA GLU A 350 -18.07 11.53 17.26
C GLU A 350 -18.40 12.92 16.71
N THR A 351 -17.45 13.86 16.74
CA THR A 351 -17.65 15.23 16.25
C THR A 351 -16.82 15.50 14.99
N GLN A 352 -17.32 16.38 14.12
CA GLN A 352 -16.59 16.82 12.92
C GLN A 352 -15.24 17.46 13.29
N GLU A 353 -15.18 18.22 14.39
CA GLU A 353 -13.94 18.84 14.87
C GLU A 353 -12.88 17.78 15.26
N GLU A 354 -13.28 16.70 15.94
CA GLU A 354 -12.36 15.59 16.23
C GLU A 354 -11.94 14.87 14.95
N GLN A 355 -12.87 14.64 14.03
CA GLN A 355 -12.58 13.95 12.78
C GLN A 355 -11.61 14.77 11.90
N GLU A 356 -11.75 16.08 11.83
CA GLU A 356 -10.79 16.96 11.13
C GLU A 356 -9.39 17.02 11.80
N GLN A 357 -9.28 16.61 13.06
CA GLN A 357 -8.05 16.73 13.86
C GLN A 357 -7.26 15.44 13.99
N PHE A 358 -7.92 14.29 13.87
CA PHE A 358 -7.31 12.98 14.09
C PHE A 358 -7.16 12.20 12.78
N LEU A 359 -5.92 11.83 12.47
CA LEU A 359 -5.56 11.01 11.31
C LEU A 359 -4.97 9.69 11.77
N ASP A 360 -5.67 8.97 12.65
CA ASP A 360 -5.17 7.72 13.22
C ASP A 360 -4.71 6.77 12.10
N ASP A 361 -3.50 6.23 12.24
CA ASP A 361 -2.92 5.40 11.19
C ASP A 361 -1.99 4.30 11.73
N LYS A 362 -1.89 3.26 10.88
CA LYS A 362 -1.24 1.97 11.04
C LYS A 362 -1.70 1.22 12.27
N ASN A 363 -2.88 0.61 12.15
CA ASN A 363 -3.44 -0.29 13.14
C ASN A 363 -2.92 -1.73 13.02
N THR A 364 -2.91 -2.45 14.14
CA THR A 364 -2.74 -3.91 14.23
C THR A 364 -3.56 -4.47 15.39
N PHE A 365 -3.91 -5.76 15.36
CA PHE A 365 -4.46 -6.42 16.54
C PHE A 365 -3.92 -7.85 16.69
N ALA A 366 -3.99 -8.37 17.90
CA ALA A 366 -3.60 -9.74 18.21
C ALA A 366 -4.66 -10.44 19.06
N VAL A 367 -4.96 -11.70 18.72
CA VAL A 367 -5.74 -12.61 19.57
C VAL A 367 -4.79 -13.50 20.36
N ASN A 368 -4.85 -13.46 21.71
CA ASN A 368 -3.99 -14.31 22.51
C ASN A 368 -4.57 -15.73 22.64
N ASN A 369 -4.06 -16.63 21.81
CA ASN A 369 -4.45 -18.04 21.76
C ASN A 369 -3.64 -18.94 22.72
N ALA A 370 -2.87 -18.38 23.67
CA ALA A 370 -2.10 -19.18 24.63
C ALA A 370 -3.01 -20.02 25.56
N PRO A 371 -2.53 -21.16 26.09
CA PRO A 371 -3.35 -22.05 26.91
C PRO A 371 -3.86 -21.37 28.21
N GLY A 372 -5.17 -21.07 28.29
CA GLY A 372 -5.72 -20.28 29.40
C GLY A 372 -7.08 -20.67 29.99
N GLY A 373 -7.71 -21.77 29.54
CA GLY A 373 -8.94 -22.31 30.19
C GLY A 373 -10.23 -22.32 29.35
N GLY A 374 -10.13 -22.26 28.03
CA GLY A 374 -11.24 -22.58 27.11
C GLY A 374 -12.26 -21.46 26.87
N ARG A 375 -11.90 -20.20 27.15
CA ARG A 375 -12.59 -19.00 26.66
C ARG A 375 -11.74 -18.36 25.56
N THR A 376 -12.38 -17.73 24.57
CA THR A 376 -11.69 -16.87 23.60
C THR A 376 -10.74 -15.96 24.36
N GLY A 377 -9.48 -15.96 23.97
CA GLY A 377 -8.42 -15.18 24.59
C GLY A 377 -8.68 -13.66 24.60
N ILE A 378 -7.86 -12.95 25.38
CA ILE A 378 -7.83 -11.48 25.35
C ILE A 378 -7.38 -11.05 23.95
N MET A 379 -7.99 -9.98 23.46
CA MET A 379 -7.60 -9.33 22.22
C MET A 379 -7.05 -7.94 22.56
N VAL A 380 -5.99 -7.53 21.87
CA VAL A 380 -5.44 -6.18 21.97
C VAL A 380 -5.36 -5.60 20.57
N ALA A 381 -5.91 -4.42 20.39
CA ALA A 381 -5.84 -3.62 19.18
C ALA A 381 -4.98 -2.39 19.46
N CYS A 382 -4.06 -2.04 18.56
CA CYS A 382 -3.14 -0.92 18.70
C CYS A 382 -3.07 -0.12 17.39
N TRP A 383 -2.84 1.19 17.48
CA TRP A 383 -2.69 2.07 16.32
C TRP A 383 -1.89 3.32 16.69
N GLY A 384 -1.40 4.05 15.70
CA GLY A 384 -0.89 5.41 15.89
C GLY A 384 -2.06 6.38 16.02
N GLN A 385 -2.24 6.96 17.20
CA GLN A 385 -3.18 8.04 17.42
C GLN A 385 -2.50 9.36 17.03
N ASN A 386 -2.94 9.93 15.90
CA ASN A 386 -2.30 11.09 15.30
C ASN A 386 -3.16 12.32 15.62
N GLY A 387 -2.83 13.01 16.72
CA GLY A 387 -3.58 14.17 17.22
C GLY A 387 -3.50 15.43 16.34
N PRO A 388 -4.25 16.50 16.69
CA PRO A 388 -4.24 17.74 15.92
C PRO A 388 -2.81 18.29 15.80
N GLN A 389 -2.43 18.68 14.58
CA GLN A 389 -1.12 19.25 14.18
C GLN A 389 -0.72 20.56 14.91
N LEU A 390 -1.40 20.93 16.00
CA LEU A 390 -1.13 22.11 16.81
C LEU A 390 -0.25 21.76 18.02
N ALA A 391 0.86 22.49 18.15
CA ALA A 391 1.95 22.28 19.12
C ALA A 391 1.53 22.25 20.61
N ASP A 392 0.31 22.65 20.95
CA ASP A 392 -0.24 22.76 22.29
C ASP A 392 -1.23 21.63 22.69
N ARG A 393 -1.56 20.69 21.79
CA ARG A 393 -2.53 19.60 22.07
C ARG A 393 -2.02 18.14 22.03
N GLY A 394 -0.73 17.94 21.84
CA GLY A 394 -0.06 16.65 22.10
C GLY A 394 0.34 15.89 20.83
N PRO A 395 1.41 15.08 20.89
CA PRO A 395 2.01 14.50 19.69
C PRO A 395 1.29 13.25 19.16
N GLN A 396 1.73 12.77 17.99
CA GLN A 396 1.51 11.39 17.56
C GLN A 396 1.99 10.41 18.65
N GLN A 397 1.16 9.42 18.98
CA GLN A 397 1.46 8.42 20.00
C GLN A 397 0.90 7.05 19.60
N ILE A 398 1.54 5.97 20.04
CA ILE A 398 0.98 4.63 19.94
C ILE A 398 0.02 4.41 21.09
N VAL A 399 -1.23 4.04 20.77
CA VAL A 399 -2.23 3.65 21.76
C VAL A 399 -2.68 2.21 21.53
N CYS A 400 -3.18 1.57 22.58
CA CYS A 400 -3.82 0.28 22.49
C CYS A 400 -5.09 0.20 23.34
N GLU A 401 -6.04 -0.59 22.87
CA GLU A 401 -7.24 -0.97 23.61
C GLU A 401 -7.38 -2.50 23.64
N ARG A 402 -8.21 -3.02 24.54
CA ARG A 402 -8.37 -4.47 24.73
C ARG A 402 -9.83 -4.90 24.74
N SER A 403 -10.05 -6.14 24.32
CA SER A 403 -11.32 -6.84 24.47
C SER A 403 -11.15 -8.14 25.23
N THR A 404 -12.07 -8.40 26.16
CA THR A 404 -12.08 -9.62 27.00
C THR A 404 -13.30 -10.51 26.74
N ASP A 405 -14.14 -10.13 25.77
CA ASP A 405 -15.38 -10.82 25.43
C ASP A 405 -15.39 -11.35 23.99
N GLY A 406 -14.21 -11.57 23.41
CA GLY A 406 -14.01 -12.06 22.06
C GLY A 406 -14.45 -11.05 21.00
N GLY A 407 -14.06 -9.78 21.21
CA GLY A 407 -14.25 -8.66 20.30
C GLY A 407 -15.70 -8.21 20.16
N ARG A 408 -16.57 -8.49 21.14
CA ARG A 408 -17.97 -8.00 21.13
C ARG A 408 -18.07 -6.57 21.61
N SER A 409 -17.15 -6.15 22.47
CA SER A 409 -17.03 -4.77 22.92
C SER A 409 -15.58 -4.41 23.20
N TRP A 410 -15.33 -3.10 23.09
CA TRP A 410 -14.09 -2.38 23.34
C TRP A 410 -14.51 -1.16 24.19
N PRO A 411 -14.72 -1.36 25.51
CA PRO A 411 -15.34 -0.34 26.36
C PRO A 411 -14.33 0.53 27.11
N ASP A 412 -13.02 0.29 26.94
CA ASP A 412 -11.96 0.98 27.67
C ASP A 412 -11.50 2.18 26.82
N GLU A 413 -10.97 3.24 27.44
CA GLU A 413 -10.31 4.30 26.65
C GLU A 413 -8.95 3.78 26.13
N PRO A 414 -8.54 4.14 24.91
CA PRO A 414 -7.22 3.76 24.39
C PRO A 414 -6.09 4.21 25.33
N VAL A 415 -5.20 3.29 25.68
CA VAL A 415 -4.08 3.52 26.59
C VAL A 415 -2.82 3.81 25.80
N GLY A 416 -2.16 4.94 26.08
CA GLY A 416 -0.86 5.28 25.49
C GLY A 416 0.24 4.27 25.86
N VAL A 417 0.94 3.78 24.85
CA VAL A 417 2.02 2.79 24.93
C VAL A 417 3.38 3.41 24.64
N SER A 418 3.44 4.36 23.69
CA SER A 418 4.66 5.14 23.46
C SER A 418 4.80 6.25 24.50
N PRO A 419 6.04 6.59 24.91
CA PRO A 419 6.31 7.75 25.74
C PRO A 419 5.89 9.06 25.07
N GLY A 420 5.41 10.04 25.84
CA GLY A 420 4.92 11.33 25.30
C GLY A 420 6.00 12.25 24.71
N GLU A 421 7.28 11.95 24.95
CA GLU A 421 8.41 12.59 24.28
C GLU A 421 8.67 12.04 22.87
N GLN A 422 8.21 10.82 22.55
CA GLN A 422 8.31 10.25 21.22
C GLN A 422 7.20 10.82 20.35
N ARG A 423 7.45 12.01 19.80
CA ARG A 423 6.39 12.78 19.14
C ARG A 423 6.10 12.39 17.70
N LEU A 424 6.92 11.50 17.14
CA LEU A 424 6.85 11.00 15.77
C LEU A 424 7.08 9.48 15.81
N VAL A 425 5.98 8.72 15.76
CA VAL A 425 5.94 7.27 15.89
C VAL A 425 4.95 6.62 14.91
N ILE A 426 5.32 5.54 14.24
CA ILE A 426 4.45 4.90 13.23
C ILE A 426 4.61 3.38 13.23
N GLY A 427 3.60 2.67 12.70
CA GLY A 427 3.74 1.27 12.33
C GLY A 427 3.76 0.32 13.52
N VAL A 428 2.84 0.50 14.48
CA VAL A 428 2.79 -0.42 15.62
C VAL A 428 2.41 -1.83 15.16
N HIS A 429 3.16 -2.85 15.56
CA HIS A 429 2.75 -4.25 15.44
C HIS A 429 2.62 -4.89 16.82
N VAL A 430 1.39 -5.19 17.22
CA VAL A 430 1.09 -5.93 18.45
C VAL A 430 0.99 -7.43 18.18
N VAL A 431 1.61 -8.22 19.05
CA VAL A 431 1.56 -9.70 19.02
C VAL A 431 1.32 -10.26 20.42
N ALA A 432 0.68 -11.42 20.48
CA ALA A 432 0.45 -12.15 21.74
C ALA A 432 1.54 -13.19 22.00
N ASP A 433 1.86 -13.42 23.28
CA ASP A 433 2.72 -14.53 23.66
C ASP A 433 2.07 -15.90 23.36
N THR A 434 2.88 -16.90 23.02
CA THR A 434 2.37 -18.24 22.67
C THR A 434 2.10 -19.13 23.88
N ARG A 435 2.55 -18.75 25.08
CA ARG A 435 2.51 -19.57 26.31
C ARG A 435 1.79 -18.90 27.47
N ASP A 436 1.72 -17.57 27.50
CA ASP A 436 1.04 -16.81 28.55
C ASP A 436 -0.18 -16.04 28.00
N PRO A 437 -1.41 -16.37 28.46
CA PRO A 437 -2.64 -15.74 27.99
C PRO A 437 -2.80 -14.25 28.37
N ASN A 438 -1.88 -13.68 29.15
CA ASN A 438 -1.91 -12.27 29.53
C ASN A 438 -0.75 -11.45 28.95
N THR A 439 0.19 -12.07 28.24
CA THR A 439 1.38 -11.36 27.75
C THR A 439 1.19 -10.91 26.30
N PHE A 440 1.49 -9.63 26.04
CA PHE A 440 1.48 -9.00 24.73
C PHE A 440 2.73 -8.13 24.56
N TYR A 441 3.15 -7.95 23.31
CA TYR A 441 4.29 -7.15 22.91
C TYR A 441 3.86 -6.20 21.80
N ALA A 442 4.16 -4.91 21.95
CA ALA A 442 3.94 -3.89 20.93
C ALA A 442 5.29 -3.32 20.52
N VAL A 443 5.58 -3.36 19.21
CA VAL A 443 6.77 -2.72 18.62
C VAL A 443 6.34 -1.61 17.67
N TRP A 444 7.06 -0.50 17.62
CA TRP A 444 6.80 0.61 16.68
C TRP A 444 8.10 1.28 16.26
N LEU A 445 8.04 2.10 15.22
CA LEU A 445 9.16 2.92 14.74
C LEU A 445 9.05 4.34 15.30
N GLU A 446 10.15 4.90 15.79
CA GLU A 446 10.28 6.29 16.25
C GLU A 446 11.35 6.99 15.39
N TYR A 447 11.10 8.25 15.01
CA TYR A 447 11.96 8.96 14.05
C TYR A 447 12.24 10.44 14.38
N LEU A 448 11.66 10.98 15.47
CA LEU A 448 11.99 12.33 15.92
C LEU A 448 13.44 12.42 16.42
N SER A 449 13.91 11.40 17.14
CA SER A 449 15.25 11.43 17.76
C SER A 449 16.36 11.62 16.72
N GLY A 450 16.31 10.86 15.62
CA GLY A 450 17.32 10.96 14.56
C GLY A 450 17.20 12.23 13.70
N LEU A 451 15.99 12.79 13.60
CA LEU A 451 15.77 14.09 12.98
C LEU A 451 16.42 15.21 13.83
N LEU A 452 16.18 15.21 15.14
CA LEU A 452 16.68 16.26 16.04
C LEU A 452 18.19 16.24 16.24
N ASP A 453 18.84 15.07 16.14
CA ASP A 453 20.29 14.93 16.28
C ASP A 453 21.06 14.96 14.95
N GLY A 454 20.34 15.05 13.83
CA GLY A 454 20.90 15.15 12.48
C GLY A 454 21.50 13.84 11.96
N THR A 455 21.21 12.70 12.60
CA THR A 455 21.68 11.38 12.11
C THR A 455 20.82 10.81 10.99
N GLY A 456 19.56 11.25 10.88
CA GLY A 456 18.57 10.68 9.95
C GLY A 456 18.20 9.23 10.28
N THR A 457 18.54 8.74 11.49
CA THR A 457 18.27 7.35 11.90
C THR A 457 16.90 7.21 12.55
N ASN A 458 16.27 6.04 12.39
CA ASN A 458 15.04 5.70 13.09
C ASN A 458 15.30 4.57 14.08
N THR A 459 14.54 4.52 15.18
CA THR A 459 14.71 3.48 16.21
C THR A 459 13.41 2.74 16.45
N TYR A 460 13.47 1.41 16.43
CA TYR A 460 12.37 0.57 16.88
C TYR A 460 12.32 0.52 18.40
N TYR A 461 11.14 0.71 18.97
CA TYR A 461 10.89 0.60 20.40
C TYR A 461 9.91 -0.53 20.69
N LEU A 462 10.07 -1.17 21.86
CA LEU A 462 9.19 -2.21 22.37
C LEU A 462 8.62 -1.81 23.72
N SER A 463 7.32 -2.05 23.91
CA SER A 463 6.70 -2.18 25.22
C SER A 463 5.98 -3.52 25.36
N LYS A 464 5.88 -4.04 26.59
CA LYS A 464 5.17 -5.29 26.89
C LYS A 464 4.11 -5.11 27.96
N SER A 465 3.02 -5.84 27.80
CA SER A 465 2.00 -6.04 28.81
C SER A 465 2.10 -7.46 29.37
N THR A 466 1.90 -7.63 30.68
CA THR A 466 1.83 -8.96 31.35
C THR A 466 0.50 -9.17 32.10
N ASP A 467 -0.45 -8.26 31.91
CA ASP A 467 -1.75 -8.22 32.56
C ASP A 467 -2.92 -8.17 31.57
N GLY A 468 -2.68 -8.60 30.32
CA GLY A 468 -3.69 -8.70 29.28
C GLY A 468 -4.08 -7.34 28.71
N GLY A 469 -3.09 -6.48 28.45
CA GLY A 469 -3.26 -5.17 27.85
C GLY A 469 -3.82 -4.10 28.79
N GLN A 470 -3.77 -4.28 30.12
CA GLN A 470 -4.22 -3.24 31.08
C GLN A 470 -3.17 -2.17 31.28
N SER A 471 -1.90 -2.60 31.35
CA SER A 471 -0.77 -1.71 31.49
C SER A 471 0.39 -2.21 30.64
N TRP A 472 1.29 -1.27 30.33
CA TRP A 472 2.44 -1.45 29.46
C TRP A 472 3.71 -1.05 30.22
N SER A 473 4.80 -1.76 29.98
CA SER A 473 6.10 -1.40 30.53
C SER A 473 6.62 -0.08 29.94
N GLU A 474 7.67 0.49 30.55
CA GLU A 474 8.44 1.52 29.87
C GLU A 474 8.96 0.99 28.52
N ALA A 475 8.96 1.86 27.51
CA ALA A 475 9.45 1.55 26.18
C ALA A 475 10.96 1.37 26.20
N THR A 476 11.44 0.32 25.52
CA THR A 476 12.87 0.00 25.42
C THR A 476 13.31 -0.01 23.96
N PRO A 477 14.47 0.57 23.62
CA PRO A 477 14.97 0.53 22.25
C PRO A 477 15.34 -0.91 21.86
N VAL A 478 14.98 -1.29 20.64
CA VAL A 478 15.26 -2.61 20.05
C VAL A 478 16.42 -2.53 19.09
N GLN A 479 16.32 -1.65 18.09
CA GLN A 479 17.31 -1.51 17.02
C GLN A 479 17.18 -0.13 16.38
N THR A 480 18.33 0.50 16.11
CA THR A 480 18.43 1.72 15.29
C THR A 480 18.82 1.36 13.86
N ILE A 481 18.18 1.99 12.89
CA ILE A 481 18.34 1.73 11.46
C ILE A 481 18.54 3.03 10.68
N MET A 482 19.04 2.90 9.45
CA MET A 482 18.81 3.91 8.43
C MET A 482 17.48 3.57 7.74
N PRO A 483 16.48 4.47 7.75
CA PRO A 483 15.21 4.20 7.10
C PRO A 483 15.39 4.09 5.58
N LEU A 484 14.47 3.37 4.94
CA LEU A 484 14.34 3.43 3.48
C LEU A 484 14.02 4.88 3.06
N PRO A 485 14.52 5.35 1.91
CA PRO A 485 14.04 6.60 1.33
C PRO A 485 12.54 6.45 1.06
N GLN A 486 11.77 7.55 1.18
CA GLN A 486 10.33 7.52 0.91
C GLN A 486 10.06 6.98 -0.51
N ILE A 487 10.90 7.35 -1.47
CA ILE A 487 10.86 6.85 -2.84
C ILE A 487 12.29 6.38 -3.16
N PHE A 488 12.44 5.12 -3.61
CA PHE A 488 13.74 4.66 -4.10
C PHE A 488 14.16 5.45 -5.34
N PRO A 489 15.48 5.61 -5.61
CA PRO A 489 15.96 6.22 -6.83
C PRO A 489 15.23 5.73 -8.10
N ARG A 490 14.81 6.69 -8.93
CA ARG A 490 14.09 6.48 -10.20
C ARG A 490 12.79 5.65 -10.09
N GLN A 491 12.17 5.68 -8.92
CA GLN A 491 10.83 5.16 -8.67
C GLN A 491 9.85 6.30 -8.41
N SER A 492 8.61 5.91 -8.18
CA SER A 492 7.48 6.81 -7.94
C SER A 492 6.57 6.32 -6.81
N PHE A 493 6.88 5.16 -6.20
CA PHE A 493 6.06 4.57 -5.16
C PHE A 493 6.66 4.76 -3.76
N ARG A 494 5.77 4.99 -2.78
CA ARG A 494 6.13 5.16 -1.37
C ARG A 494 6.72 3.88 -0.76
N ASN A 495 7.68 4.04 0.14
CA ASN A 495 8.30 3.01 0.97
C ASN A 495 8.33 3.42 2.44
N LEU A 496 8.32 2.42 3.33
CA LEU A 496 8.45 2.59 4.78
C LEU A 496 9.25 1.41 5.39
N SER A 497 10.01 1.70 6.43
CA SER A 497 10.69 0.69 7.26
C SER A 497 9.79 0.17 8.40
N LEU A 498 8.59 -0.33 8.09
CA LEU A 498 7.66 -0.79 9.15
C LEU A 498 8.17 -2.07 9.84
N PRO A 499 8.04 -2.19 11.18
CA PRO A 499 8.44 -3.39 11.91
C PRO A 499 7.41 -4.51 11.78
N ILE A 500 7.86 -5.74 11.52
CA ILE A 500 7.02 -6.94 11.66
C ILE A 500 7.64 -7.89 12.69
N MET A 501 6.90 -8.18 13.76
CA MET A 501 7.32 -9.06 14.85
C MET A 501 6.56 -10.39 14.83
N ALA A 502 7.19 -11.46 15.30
CA ALA A 502 6.54 -12.73 15.61
C ALA A 502 7.08 -13.33 16.91
N VAL A 503 6.25 -14.14 17.58
CA VAL A 503 6.61 -14.84 18.82
C VAL A 503 6.79 -16.33 18.54
N GLY A 504 7.93 -16.88 18.97
CA GLY A 504 8.25 -18.30 18.88
C GLY A 504 7.52 -19.18 19.91
N PRO A 505 7.59 -20.51 19.75
CA PRO A 505 6.92 -21.45 20.64
C PRO A 505 7.48 -21.47 22.08
N ASN A 506 8.65 -20.88 22.34
CA ASN A 506 9.21 -20.72 23.69
C ASN A 506 9.28 -19.25 24.13
N SER A 507 8.39 -18.39 23.61
CA SER A 507 8.34 -16.95 23.88
C SER A 507 9.56 -16.16 23.39
N GLU A 508 10.30 -16.67 22.41
CA GLU A 508 11.31 -15.89 21.70
C GLU A 508 10.63 -14.81 20.85
N LEU A 509 11.21 -13.60 20.78
CA LEU A 509 10.72 -12.53 19.91
C LEU A 509 11.64 -12.40 18.71
N TYR A 510 11.06 -12.30 17.53
CA TYR A 510 11.75 -12.11 16.26
C TYR A 510 11.20 -10.86 15.60
N LEU A 511 12.03 -9.82 15.45
CA LEU A 511 11.67 -8.59 14.77
C LEU A 511 12.39 -8.50 13.43
N THR A 512 11.64 -8.35 12.35
CA THR A 512 12.17 -8.13 11.00
C THR A 512 11.76 -6.77 10.43
N TYR A 513 12.67 -6.17 9.67
CA TYR A 513 12.59 -4.80 9.15
C TYR A 513 13.46 -4.65 7.90
N ALA A 514 13.19 -3.63 7.09
CA ALA A 514 14.06 -3.17 6.02
C ALA A 514 14.95 -2.01 6.51
N ASP A 515 16.23 -2.06 6.15
CA ASP A 515 17.26 -1.10 6.57
C ASP A 515 18.06 -0.65 5.34
N TYR A 516 18.38 0.64 5.23
CA TYR A 516 19.05 1.22 4.06
C TYR A 516 20.56 1.32 4.27
N ASN A 517 21.32 0.50 3.56
CA ASN A 517 22.73 0.27 3.85
C ASN A 517 23.62 0.75 2.71
N PRO A 518 24.87 1.16 2.99
CA PRO A 518 25.86 1.38 1.95
C PRO A 518 25.98 0.16 1.05
N ALA A 519 25.83 0.37 -0.25
CA ALA A 519 25.91 -0.68 -1.25
C ALA A 519 27.28 -1.38 -1.17
N PRO A 520 27.33 -2.72 -1.09
CA PRO A 520 28.59 -3.45 -0.96
C PRO A 520 29.43 -3.44 -2.24
N ARG A 521 28.87 -2.96 -3.36
CA ARG A 521 29.53 -2.86 -4.67
C ARG A 521 29.32 -1.46 -5.27
N PRO A 522 30.24 -0.99 -6.13
CA PRO A 522 30.02 0.25 -6.87
C PRO A 522 28.96 0.08 -7.97
N GLY A 523 28.39 1.19 -8.42
CA GLY A 523 27.46 1.24 -9.55
C GLY A 523 25.99 1.13 -9.17
N ASP A 524 25.68 1.25 -7.88
CA ASP A 524 24.33 1.59 -7.43
C ASP A 524 24.03 3.08 -7.69
N GLU A 525 22.75 3.44 -7.84
CA GLU A 525 22.29 4.76 -8.27
C GLU A 525 22.63 5.86 -7.26
N ASP A 526 22.41 5.60 -5.97
CA ASP A 526 22.73 6.52 -4.86
C ASP A 526 23.82 5.95 -3.93
N GLY A 527 24.30 4.73 -4.21
CA GLY A 527 25.35 4.08 -3.43
C GLY A 527 24.80 3.34 -2.20
N MET A 528 23.50 3.12 -2.14
CA MET A 528 22.81 2.46 -1.04
C MET A 528 22.04 1.23 -1.54
N GLN A 529 21.46 0.45 -0.61
CA GLN A 529 20.59 -0.68 -0.93
C GLN A 529 19.69 -0.97 0.28
N ALA A 530 18.46 -1.41 0.04
CA ALA A 530 17.61 -1.95 1.10
C ALA A 530 17.94 -3.41 1.39
N ASP A 531 18.15 -3.77 2.66
CA ASP A 531 18.28 -5.15 3.12
C ASP A 531 17.20 -5.48 4.16
N VAL A 532 16.61 -6.67 4.05
CA VAL A 532 15.75 -7.22 5.10
C VAL A 532 16.61 -7.84 6.19
N LYS A 533 16.42 -7.39 7.43
CA LYS A 533 17.18 -7.84 8.60
C LYS A 533 16.28 -8.43 9.68
N LEU A 534 16.91 -9.16 10.60
CA LEU A 534 16.29 -9.78 11.77
C LEU A 534 17.07 -9.41 13.03
N THR A 535 16.37 -9.12 14.12
CA THR A 535 16.92 -9.16 15.49
C THR A 535 16.05 -10.06 16.38
N VAL A 536 16.68 -10.69 17.39
CA VAL A 536 16.06 -11.73 18.22
C VAL A 536 16.21 -11.42 19.70
N SER A 537 15.15 -11.65 20.48
CA SER A 537 15.17 -11.62 21.94
C SER A 537 14.73 -12.97 22.52
N TYR A 538 15.47 -13.46 23.51
CA TYR A 538 15.17 -14.72 24.21
C TYR A 538 14.67 -14.50 25.65
N ASP A 539 14.52 -13.24 26.07
CA ASP A 539 14.20 -12.84 27.45
C ASP A 539 13.01 -11.87 27.53
N GLY A 540 12.08 -12.01 26.59
CA GLY A 540 10.85 -11.22 26.54
C GLY A 540 11.11 -9.74 26.29
N GLY A 541 12.04 -9.44 25.37
CA GLY A 541 12.35 -8.10 24.87
C GLY A 541 13.30 -7.29 25.75
N THR A 542 13.95 -7.91 26.75
CA THR A 542 14.85 -7.20 27.67
C THR A 542 16.22 -6.96 27.02
N THR A 543 16.71 -7.94 26.26
CA THR A 543 17.91 -7.83 25.44
C THR A 543 17.66 -8.38 24.04
N TRP A 544 18.39 -7.82 23.06
CA TRP A 544 18.26 -8.14 21.64
C TRP A 544 19.64 -8.48 21.05
N SER A 545 19.65 -9.37 20.05
CA SER A 545 20.84 -9.66 19.27
C SER A 545 21.24 -8.48 18.39
N GLY A 546 22.43 -8.54 17.78
CA GLY A 546 22.73 -7.70 16.62
C GLY A 546 21.81 -8.03 15.44
N ALA A 547 21.75 -7.11 14.48
CA ALA A 547 21.01 -7.29 13.23
C ALA A 547 21.68 -8.34 12.33
N GLU A 548 20.89 -9.31 11.87
CA GLU A 548 21.31 -10.35 10.91
C GLU A 548 20.57 -10.17 9.57
N LYS A 549 21.32 -10.15 8.46
CA LYS A 549 20.76 -10.02 7.11
C LYS A 549 20.03 -11.31 6.69
N VAL A 550 18.75 -11.20 6.34
CA VAL A 550 17.85 -12.30 5.95
C VAL A 550 18.08 -12.67 4.49
N ASN A 551 18.00 -11.68 3.59
CA ASN A 551 18.23 -11.88 2.17
C ASN A 551 19.67 -12.34 1.90
N ARG A 552 19.86 -13.28 0.96
CA ARG A 552 21.17 -13.88 0.62
C ARG A 552 21.59 -13.55 -0.81
N ASP A 553 21.02 -12.48 -1.34
CA ASP A 553 21.47 -11.86 -2.57
C ASP A 553 22.95 -11.44 -2.46
N ARG A 554 23.54 -11.19 -3.61
CA ARG A 554 24.93 -10.71 -3.72
C ARG A 554 24.99 -9.45 -4.56
N THR A 555 23.87 -8.78 -4.75
CA THR A 555 23.66 -7.63 -5.63
C THR A 555 23.68 -6.35 -4.80
N ASN A 556 23.37 -5.21 -5.44
CA ASN A 556 23.03 -3.96 -4.77
C ASN A 556 21.51 -3.74 -4.82
N ALA A 557 20.72 -4.82 -4.80
CA ALA A 557 19.30 -4.72 -5.09
C ALA A 557 18.50 -4.51 -3.83
N ASP A 558 17.41 -3.76 -3.91
CA ASP A 558 16.56 -3.50 -2.76
C ASP A 558 15.69 -4.70 -2.38
N GLN A 559 15.61 -5.00 -1.08
CA GLN A 559 14.63 -5.88 -0.47
C GLN A 559 13.85 -5.14 0.62
N PHE A 560 12.52 -5.22 0.57
CA PHE A 560 11.64 -4.39 1.39
C PHE A 560 10.28 -5.07 1.63
N GLN A 561 9.44 -4.45 2.47
CA GLN A 561 8.10 -4.94 2.86
C GLN A 561 8.10 -6.40 3.31
N GLN A 562 8.99 -6.70 4.25
CA GLN A 562 9.11 -8.02 4.82
C GLN A 562 7.94 -8.38 5.74
N TYR A 563 7.67 -9.67 5.88
CA TYR A 563 6.72 -10.19 6.85
C TYR A 563 7.17 -11.54 7.43
N ILE A 564 7.16 -11.69 8.76
CA ILE A 564 7.63 -12.89 9.47
C ILE A 564 6.50 -13.71 10.10
N ARG A 565 6.65 -15.04 10.04
CA ARG A 565 5.90 -16.01 10.85
C ARG A 565 6.83 -17.10 11.40
N VAL A 566 6.53 -17.55 12.61
CA VAL A 566 7.21 -18.69 13.25
C VAL A 566 6.26 -19.87 13.25
N THR A 567 6.70 -21.00 12.71
CA THR A 567 5.93 -22.25 12.74
C THR A 567 5.84 -22.81 14.17
N PRO A 568 4.87 -23.69 14.47
CA PRO A 568 4.81 -24.37 15.77
C PRO A 568 6.09 -25.12 16.18
N SER A 569 6.89 -25.56 15.20
CA SER A 569 8.19 -26.20 15.46
C SER A 569 9.36 -25.23 15.67
N GLY A 570 9.14 -23.92 15.58
CA GLY A 570 10.15 -22.88 15.78
C GLY A 570 10.88 -22.44 14.50
N GLN A 571 10.50 -22.94 13.32
CA GLN A 571 11.10 -22.47 12.06
C GLN A 571 10.61 -21.07 11.70
N LEU A 572 11.54 -20.17 11.36
CA LEU A 572 11.26 -18.83 10.86
C LEU A 572 10.96 -18.85 9.36
N ASN A 573 9.98 -18.07 8.95
CA ASN A 573 9.59 -17.83 7.56
C ASN A 573 9.45 -16.32 7.35
N VAL A 574 10.19 -15.76 6.40
CA VAL A 574 10.16 -14.33 6.08
C VAL A 574 9.85 -14.17 4.60
N SER A 575 8.70 -13.56 4.28
CA SER A 575 8.36 -13.13 2.92
C SER A 575 8.82 -11.69 2.72
N PHE A 576 9.21 -11.29 1.51
CA PHE A 576 9.59 -9.91 1.19
C PHE A 576 9.56 -9.65 -0.32
N PHE A 577 9.44 -8.38 -0.71
CA PHE A 577 9.70 -7.92 -2.07
C PHE A 577 11.20 -7.78 -2.32
N ASP A 578 11.60 -8.08 -3.55
CA ASP A 578 12.99 -8.18 -3.95
C ASP A 578 13.18 -7.79 -5.42
N ARG A 579 14.19 -6.96 -5.68
CA ARG A 579 14.46 -6.42 -7.01
C ARG A 579 15.70 -7.03 -7.67
N ARG A 580 16.33 -8.04 -7.05
CA ARG A 580 17.61 -8.63 -7.49
C ARG A 580 17.59 -9.24 -8.89
N LEU A 581 16.40 -9.58 -9.37
CA LEU A 581 16.21 -10.20 -10.67
C LEU A 581 16.11 -9.17 -11.80
N ASP A 582 15.85 -7.91 -11.44
CA ASP A 582 15.94 -6.80 -12.36
C ASP A 582 17.39 -6.32 -12.52
N ARG A 583 18.15 -7.01 -13.35
CA ARG A 583 19.61 -6.85 -13.42
C ARG A 583 20.02 -5.61 -14.23
N PRO A 584 21.07 -4.88 -13.78
CA PRO A 584 21.64 -3.78 -14.55
C PRO A 584 22.19 -4.21 -15.91
N ASP A 585 21.85 -3.47 -16.96
CA ASP A 585 22.44 -3.46 -18.30
C ASP A 585 22.71 -2.01 -18.78
N PRO A 586 23.70 -1.32 -18.17
CA PRO A 586 23.97 0.08 -18.49
C PRO A 586 24.53 0.27 -19.91
N PRO A 587 24.22 1.39 -20.59
CA PRO A 587 23.41 2.52 -20.08
C PRO A 587 21.90 2.35 -20.29
N ASN A 588 21.44 1.20 -20.79
CA ASN A 588 20.05 1.02 -21.24
C ASN A 588 19.08 0.73 -20.09
N HIS A 589 19.57 0.10 -19.03
CA HIS A 589 18.77 -0.28 -17.89
C HIS A 589 19.62 -0.32 -16.61
N PRO A 590 19.34 0.49 -15.59
CA PRO A 590 20.13 0.50 -14.37
C PRO A 590 19.82 -0.67 -13.42
N GLY A 591 18.74 -1.43 -13.65
CA GLY A 591 18.25 -2.43 -12.69
C GLY A 591 17.43 -1.79 -11.58
N ASN A 592 17.10 -2.56 -10.53
CA ASN A 592 16.34 -2.08 -9.37
C ASN A 592 15.08 -1.29 -9.77
N PHE A 593 14.26 -1.84 -10.66
CA PHE A 593 12.93 -1.31 -11.00
C PHE A 593 11.86 -2.36 -10.73
N PHE A 594 11.89 -3.47 -11.47
CA PHE A 594 10.90 -4.55 -11.35
C PHE A 594 11.03 -5.34 -10.04
N ILE A 595 9.90 -5.87 -9.57
CA ILE A 595 9.79 -6.49 -8.26
C ILE A 595 9.42 -7.97 -8.39
N ASP A 596 9.98 -8.79 -7.52
CA ASP A 596 9.60 -10.18 -7.27
C ASP A 596 9.26 -10.39 -5.80
N ALA A 597 8.42 -11.39 -5.51
CA ALA A 597 8.19 -11.87 -4.14
C ALA A 597 9.07 -13.10 -3.83
N TRP A 598 9.67 -13.12 -2.64
CA TRP A 598 10.57 -14.17 -2.15
C TRP A 598 10.20 -14.65 -0.74
N LEU A 599 10.55 -15.90 -0.42
CA LEU A 599 10.45 -16.48 0.91
C LEU A 599 11.81 -17.00 1.39
N ALA A 600 12.26 -16.54 2.56
CA ALA A 600 13.41 -17.08 3.28
C ALA A 600 12.99 -17.91 4.51
N ARG A 601 13.68 -19.03 4.74
CA ARG A 601 13.49 -19.87 5.94
C ARG A 601 14.76 -20.07 6.74
N SER A 602 14.61 -20.07 8.06
CA SER A 602 15.67 -20.41 9.02
C SER A 602 15.16 -21.42 10.05
N ALA A 603 15.99 -22.42 10.37
CA ALA A 603 15.71 -23.43 11.39
C ALA A 603 16.66 -23.31 12.61
N ASP A 604 17.39 -22.20 12.70
CA ASP A 604 18.44 -21.92 13.67
C ASP A 604 18.38 -20.46 14.13
N ASP A 605 17.16 -19.98 14.41
CA ASP A 605 16.86 -18.65 14.96
C ASP A 605 17.47 -17.48 14.16
N GLY A 606 17.53 -17.63 12.84
CA GLY A 606 18.01 -16.61 11.91
C GLY A 606 19.51 -16.64 11.62
N ALA A 607 20.26 -17.60 12.18
CA ALA A 607 21.69 -17.72 11.92
C ALA A 607 22.00 -18.13 10.46
N THR A 608 21.14 -18.96 9.85
CA THR A 608 21.23 -19.30 8.43
C THR A 608 19.89 -19.24 7.73
N TRP A 609 19.93 -18.82 6.46
CA TRP A 609 18.74 -18.63 5.63
C TRP A 609 18.81 -19.42 4.33
N ARG A 610 17.64 -19.92 3.94
CA ARG A 610 17.41 -20.50 2.62
C ARG A 610 16.24 -19.82 1.94
N GLU A 611 16.54 -19.24 0.78
CA GLU A 611 15.58 -18.47 -0.01
C GLU A 611 14.92 -19.29 -1.11
N THR A 612 13.74 -18.85 -1.54
CA THR A 612 12.96 -19.36 -2.66
C THR A 612 12.22 -18.19 -3.28
N ARG A 613 12.40 -17.97 -4.59
CA ARG A 613 11.53 -17.08 -5.35
C ARG A 613 10.13 -17.68 -5.38
N VAL A 614 9.11 -16.93 -4.97
CA VAL A 614 7.73 -17.43 -4.96
C VAL A 614 6.97 -16.93 -6.18
N SER A 615 7.06 -15.64 -6.50
CA SER A 615 6.53 -15.08 -7.75
C SER A 615 7.04 -15.83 -8.97
N HIS A 616 6.14 -16.12 -9.92
CA HIS A 616 6.51 -16.68 -11.21
C HIS A 616 7.22 -15.63 -12.06
N ASP A 617 6.66 -14.43 -12.04
CA ASP A 617 7.07 -13.30 -12.86
C ASP A 617 7.39 -12.07 -12.03
N SER A 618 8.38 -11.33 -12.49
CA SER A 618 8.60 -9.96 -12.03
C SER A 618 7.47 -9.06 -12.54
N TRP A 619 7.13 -8.05 -11.77
CA TRP A 619 6.05 -7.12 -12.07
C TRP A 619 6.53 -5.67 -12.07
N ASP A 620 5.77 -4.82 -12.76
CA ASP A 620 6.04 -3.39 -12.91
C ASP A 620 5.16 -2.58 -11.94
N PRO A 621 5.75 -1.91 -10.94
CA PRO A 621 4.98 -1.15 -9.96
C PRO A 621 4.32 0.11 -10.51
N SER A 622 4.68 0.56 -11.71
CA SER A 622 4.13 1.76 -12.35
C SER A 622 2.90 1.50 -13.22
N ILE A 623 2.46 0.25 -13.37
CA ILE A 623 1.25 -0.08 -14.13
C ILE A 623 -0.01 0.23 -13.30
N ASN A 624 -0.71 1.30 -13.69
CA ASN A 624 -1.96 1.79 -13.07
C ASN A 624 -1.95 1.75 -11.52
N PRO A 625 -0.92 2.30 -10.86
CA PRO A 625 -0.89 2.35 -9.41
C PRO A 625 -1.95 3.35 -8.92
N PRO A 626 -2.60 3.08 -7.79
CA PRO A 626 -3.24 4.13 -7.01
C PRO A 626 -2.27 5.27 -6.70
N ILE A 627 -2.79 6.48 -6.62
CA ILE A 627 -2.05 7.71 -6.34
C ILE A 627 -2.47 8.21 -4.96
N SER A 628 -1.61 8.02 -3.97
CA SER A 628 -1.79 8.59 -2.63
C SER A 628 -1.27 10.03 -2.59
N GLY A 629 -1.55 10.76 -1.50
CA GLY A 629 -0.90 12.07 -1.26
C GLY A 629 0.64 12.03 -1.22
N SER A 630 1.23 10.84 -1.12
CA SER A 630 2.68 10.60 -1.16
C SER A 630 3.21 10.06 -2.50
N GLY A 631 2.40 10.09 -3.56
CA GLY A 631 2.72 9.54 -4.89
C GLY A 631 2.11 8.15 -5.14
N GLN A 632 2.69 7.40 -6.08
CA GLN A 632 2.18 6.08 -6.46
C GLN A 632 2.21 5.11 -5.27
N PHE A 633 1.30 4.15 -5.25
CA PHE A 633 1.10 3.30 -4.09
C PHE A 633 0.99 1.82 -4.45
N ILE A 634 1.82 1.01 -3.81
CA ILE A 634 1.78 -0.45 -3.91
C ILE A 634 1.42 -1.14 -2.58
N GLY A 635 0.99 -0.36 -1.59
CA GLY A 635 0.82 -0.80 -0.21
C GLY A 635 2.05 -0.55 0.65
N ASP A 636 1.90 -0.61 1.98
CA ASP A 636 3.00 -0.49 2.96
C ASP A 636 3.41 -1.84 3.59
N TYR A 637 2.60 -2.89 3.41
CA TYR A 637 2.84 -4.23 3.97
C TYR A 637 2.19 -5.34 3.12
N GLN A 638 2.56 -6.58 3.44
CA GLN A 638 2.05 -7.81 2.83
C GLN A 638 1.67 -8.82 3.91
N GLY A 639 1.08 -9.95 3.51
CA GLY A 639 0.67 -11.02 4.42
C GLY A 639 1.52 -12.29 4.32
N LEU A 640 1.63 -13.02 5.42
CA LEU A 640 2.19 -14.38 5.46
C LEU A 640 1.54 -15.20 6.58
N VAL A 641 1.21 -16.45 6.27
CA VAL A 641 0.96 -17.51 7.28
C VAL A 641 1.93 -18.66 7.07
N ALA A 642 2.32 -19.34 8.14
CA ALA A 642 3.17 -20.51 8.06
C ALA A 642 2.88 -21.52 9.17
N ASP A 643 2.81 -22.79 8.79
CA ASP A 643 2.77 -23.92 9.71
C ASP A 643 3.91 -24.90 9.40
N ASP A 644 3.97 -26.01 10.14
CA ASP A 644 5.03 -27.01 9.96
C ASP A 644 5.03 -27.69 8.58
N CYS A 645 3.99 -27.50 7.77
CA CYS A 645 3.81 -28.11 6.45
C CYS A 645 3.93 -27.11 5.29
N PHE A 646 3.48 -25.87 5.44
CA PHE A 646 3.46 -24.88 4.36
C PHE A 646 3.69 -23.46 4.88
N ALA A 647 4.24 -22.62 4.01
CA ALA A 647 4.14 -21.17 4.12
C ALA A 647 3.30 -20.63 2.96
N ILE A 648 2.50 -19.59 3.22
CA ILE A 648 1.61 -18.96 2.26
C ILE A 648 1.84 -17.45 2.29
N PRO A 649 2.79 -16.93 1.49
CA PRO A 649 2.85 -15.51 1.17
C PRO A 649 1.55 -15.07 0.51
N PHE A 650 1.08 -13.87 0.83
CA PHE A 650 -0.14 -13.26 0.33
C PHE A 650 0.16 -11.81 -0.03
N VAL A 651 0.29 -11.51 -1.32
CA VAL A 651 0.88 -10.25 -1.83
C VAL A 651 0.03 -9.69 -2.97
N ASN A 652 0.12 -8.39 -3.22
CA ASN A 652 -0.42 -7.76 -4.42
C ASN A 652 0.70 -7.54 -5.45
N ASP A 653 0.40 -7.69 -6.74
CA ASP A 653 1.32 -7.37 -7.83
C ASP A 653 0.59 -7.11 -9.16
N THR A 654 1.31 -6.68 -10.20
CA THR A 654 0.76 -6.37 -11.54
C THR A 654 1.16 -7.38 -12.64
N HIS A 655 1.66 -8.58 -12.31
CA HIS A 655 2.21 -9.47 -13.35
C HIS A 655 1.16 -9.87 -14.41
N LEU A 656 -0.13 -9.89 -14.05
CA LEU A 656 -1.25 -10.12 -14.97
C LEU A 656 -1.47 -9.01 -16.02
N ALA A 657 -0.63 -7.95 -16.00
CA ALA A 657 -0.56 -6.94 -17.05
C ALA A 657 0.51 -7.25 -18.12
N ASN A 658 1.48 -8.13 -17.84
CA ASN A 658 2.54 -8.52 -18.77
C ASN A 658 1.97 -9.09 -20.10
N ASP A 659 2.73 -9.06 -21.19
CA ASP A 659 2.29 -9.73 -22.42
C ASP A 659 2.38 -11.26 -22.23
N PRO A 660 1.28 -12.04 -22.39
CA PRO A 660 1.31 -13.51 -22.33
C PRO A 660 2.19 -14.18 -23.40
N ALA A 661 2.62 -13.46 -24.44
CA ALA A 661 3.60 -13.96 -25.40
C ALA A 661 5.04 -13.94 -24.85
N ARG A 662 5.30 -13.17 -23.78
CA ARG A 662 6.62 -13.02 -23.14
C ARG A 662 7.01 -14.26 -22.36
N ASP A 663 6.09 -14.76 -21.55
CA ASP A 663 6.17 -16.02 -20.83
C ASP A 663 4.79 -16.71 -21.00
N PRO A 664 4.71 -17.88 -21.63
CA PRO A 664 3.43 -18.59 -21.77
C PRO A 664 2.93 -19.29 -20.49
N ASP A 665 3.78 -19.45 -19.48
CA ASP A 665 3.52 -20.28 -18.31
C ASP A 665 3.24 -19.44 -17.03
N PHE A 666 3.49 -18.12 -17.03
CA PHE A 666 3.48 -17.34 -15.78
C PHE A 666 2.17 -17.15 -15.06
N ASP A 667 1.04 -17.17 -15.77
CA ASP A 667 -0.27 -16.84 -15.16
C ASP A 667 -1.17 -18.06 -14.97
N GLY A 668 -0.71 -19.27 -15.30
CA GLY A 668 -1.55 -20.48 -15.20
C GLY A 668 -2.89 -20.40 -15.97
N GLY A 669 -3.08 -19.43 -16.88
CA GLY A 669 -4.34 -19.10 -17.55
C GLY A 669 -5.31 -18.22 -16.74
N HIS A 670 -4.83 -17.45 -15.76
CA HIS A 670 -5.59 -16.45 -15.01
C HIS A 670 -6.17 -15.36 -15.95
N PRO A 671 -7.28 -14.71 -15.58
CA PRO A 671 -7.78 -13.55 -16.32
C PRO A 671 -6.73 -12.44 -16.34
N ARG A 672 -6.51 -11.80 -17.50
CA ARG A 672 -5.61 -10.64 -17.57
C ARG A 672 -6.21 -9.48 -16.79
N SER A 673 -5.36 -8.75 -16.08
CA SER A 673 -5.70 -7.51 -15.39
C SER A 673 -4.62 -6.48 -15.65
N ARG A 674 -5.01 -5.21 -15.76
CA ARG A 674 -4.06 -4.10 -15.90
C ARG A 674 -3.76 -3.45 -14.56
N PHE A 675 -4.20 -4.05 -13.47
CA PHE A 675 -4.20 -3.46 -12.13
C PHE A 675 -3.49 -4.39 -11.16
N GLN A 676 -3.22 -3.90 -9.94
CA GLN A 676 -2.67 -4.74 -8.89
C GLN A 676 -3.73 -5.76 -8.46
N GLU A 677 -3.39 -7.04 -8.53
CA GLU A 677 -4.23 -8.17 -8.11
C GLU A 677 -3.57 -8.88 -6.93
N VAL A 678 -4.36 -9.63 -6.15
CA VAL A 678 -3.87 -10.30 -4.94
C VAL A 678 -3.63 -11.78 -5.19
N PHE A 679 -2.44 -12.26 -4.83
CA PHE A 679 -1.97 -13.62 -5.08
C PHE A 679 -1.51 -14.30 -3.81
N SER A 680 -1.54 -15.63 -3.85
CA SER A 680 -0.97 -16.49 -2.81
C SER A 680 -0.13 -17.61 -3.40
N TRP A 681 0.86 -18.09 -2.65
CA TRP A 681 1.68 -19.25 -3.07
C TRP A 681 1.72 -20.30 -1.97
N LEU A 682 1.49 -21.56 -2.33
CA LEU A 682 1.60 -22.66 -1.38
C LEU A 682 3.03 -23.22 -1.38
N VAL A 683 3.90 -22.74 -0.49
CA VAL A 683 5.32 -23.15 -0.43
C VAL A 683 5.52 -24.34 0.49
N PRO A 684 5.80 -25.56 -0.02
CA PRO A 684 5.88 -26.77 0.82
C PRO A 684 7.08 -26.73 1.77
N ASN A 685 6.87 -27.11 3.03
CA ASN A 685 7.93 -27.16 4.02
C ASN A 685 8.83 -28.38 3.88
N THR A 686 9.56 -28.46 2.77
CA THR A 686 10.46 -29.55 2.43
C THR A 686 11.90 -29.08 2.35
N ARG A 687 12.85 -30.02 2.36
CA ARG A 687 14.27 -29.74 2.10
C ARG A 687 14.55 -29.06 0.77
N ARG A 688 13.60 -28.93 -0.17
CA ARG A 688 13.77 -28.12 -1.39
C ARG A 688 13.52 -26.62 -1.14
N TYR A 689 12.80 -26.24 -0.10
CA TYR A 689 12.39 -24.87 0.17
C TYR A 689 12.78 -24.41 1.58
N GLY A 690 13.94 -24.87 2.09
CA GLY A 690 14.45 -24.54 3.42
C GLY A 690 13.78 -25.28 4.58
N GLY A 691 12.92 -26.26 4.29
CA GLY A 691 12.13 -26.99 5.28
C GLY A 691 12.72 -28.27 5.86
N GLY A 692 12.07 -28.76 6.92
CA GLY A 692 12.28 -30.10 7.47
C GLY A 692 11.73 -31.20 6.54
N ASN A 693 12.15 -32.46 6.71
CA ASN A 693 11.65 -33.56 5.87
C ASN A 693 10.43 -34.25 6.52
N ARG A 694 9.47 -33.48 7.05
CA ARG A 694 8.23 -34.05 7.60
C ARG A 694 7.33 -34.50 6.46
N ASP A 695 6.79 -35.71 6.60
CA ASP A 695 5.87 -36.28 5.63
C ASP A 695 4.47 -35.68 5.84
N CYS A 696 4.24 -34.48 5.29
CA CYS A 696 2.90 -33.88 5.21
C CYS A 696 2.09 -34.47 4.03
N ARG A 697 2.46 -35.66 3.48
CA ARG A 697 1.83 -36.20 2.27
C ARG A 697 0.38 -36.66 2.44
N THR A 698 -0.12 -36.79 3.67
CA THR A 698 -1.58 -36.95 3.86
C THR A 698 -2.35 -35.75 3.34
N ASP A 699 -1.72 -34.57 3.23
CA ASP A 699 -2.26 -33.35 2.59
C ASP A 699 -1.75 -33.15 1.15
N ALA A 700 -0.74 -33.93 0.70
CA ALA A 700 -0.10 -33.78 -0.61
C ALA A 700 -0.56 -34.79 -1.68
N HIS A 701 -1.33 -35.82 -1.32
CA HIS A 701 -1.89 -36.78 -2.28
C HIS A 701 -2.86 -36.13 -3.29
N THR A 702 -3.33 -34.91 -3.02
CA THR A 702 -4.12 -34.07 -3.91
C THR A 702 -3.30 -33.35 -4.99
N LEU A 703 -1.98 -33.16 -4.85
CA LEU A 703 -1.18 -32.42 -5.85
C LEU A 703 -1.12 -33.10 -7.24
N ALA A 704 -1.27 -34.42 -7.31
CA ALA A 704 -1.22 -35.16 -8.58
C ALA A 704 -2.60 -35.42 -9.22
N ASP A 705 -3.68 -35.46 -8.42
CA ASP A 705 -5.05 -35.65 -8.91
C ASP A 705 -5.78 -34.31 -9.16
N GLU A 706 -5.39 -33.22 -8.48
CA GLU A 706 -5.98 -31.88 -8.66
C GLU A 706 -5.55 -31.19 -9.94
N GLY A 707 -4.40 -31.52 -10.54
CA GLY A 707 -4.05 -31.07 -11.89
C GLY A 707 -5.08 -31.49 -12.96
N ARG A 708 -5.91 -32.51 -12.68
CA ARG A 708 -7.07 -32.88 -13.51
C ARG A 708 -8.36 -32.15 -13.12
N SER A 709 -8.53 -31.80 -11.85
CA SER A 709 -9.68 -31.05 -11.33
C SER A 709 -9.60 -29.56 -11.66
N ALA A 710 -8.44 -28.94 -11.49
CA ALA A 710 -8.16 -27.56 -11.92
C ALA A 710 -8.30 -27.41 -13.44
N ARG A 711 -7.88 -28.41 -14.24
CA ARG A 711 -8.20 -28.47 -15.68
C ARG A 711 -9.69 -28.56 -15.97
N ALA A 712 -10.49 -29.18 -15.11
CA ALA A 712 -11.93 -29.30 -15.28
C ALA A 712 -12.67 -28.02 -14.86
N GLN A 713 -12.25 -27.35 -13.78
CA GLN A 713 -12.78 -26.05 -13.35
C GLN A 713 -12.33 -24.92 -14.28
N GLY A 714 -11.07 -24.91 -14.70
CA GLY A 714 -10.56 -24.07 -15.78
C GLY A 714 -11.27 -24.31 -17.11
N ALA A 715 -11.73 -25.54 -17.41
CA ALA A 715 -12.57 -25.80 -18.58
C ALA A 715 -14.00 -25.24 -18.43
N VAL A 716 -14.54 -25.15 -17.21
CA VAL A 716 -15.85 -24.53 -16.93
C VAL A 716 -15.75 -23.02 -17.02
N ALA A 717 -14.70 -22.41 -16.44
CA ALA A 717 -14.37 -20.99 -16.59
C ALA A 717 -14.06 -20.62 -18.04
N ALA A 718 -13.27 -21.42 -18.76
CA ALA A 718 -13.01 -21.24 -20.19
C ALA A 718 -14.27 -21.42 -21.05
N SER A 719 -15.22 -22.26 -20.63
CA SER A 719 -16.54 -22.38 -21.26
C SER A 719 -17.39 -21.13 -21.03
N ALA A 720 -17.37 -20.55 -19.83
CA ALA A 720 -18.02 -19.27 -19.52
C ALA A 720 -17.38 -18.13 -20.34
N ALA A 721 -16.04 -18.04 -20.35
CA ALA A 721 -15.28 -17.07 -21.15
C ALA A 721 -15.45 -17.26 -22.66
N ARG A 722 -15.66 -18.48 -23.17
CA ARG A 722 -16.02 -18.71 -24.59
C ARG A 722 -17.45 -18.27 -24.90
N ARG A 723 -18.37 -18.30 -23.94
CA ARG A 723 -19.72 -17.74 -24.11
C ARG A 723 -19.72 -16.22 -24.04
N ALA A 724 -18.93 -15.63 -23.14
CA ALA A 724 -18.69 -14.18 -23.08
C ALA A 724 -18.09 -13.66 -24.40
N ARG A 725 -17.01 -14.30 -24.90
CA ARG A 725 -16.41 -14.00 -26.21
C ARG A 725 -17.35 -14.19 -27.41
N ARG A 726 -18.35 -15.08 -27.28
CA ARG A 726 -19.40 -15.25 -28.30
C ARG A 726 -20.40 -14.10 -28.26
N SER A 727 -20.71 -13.57 -27.09
CA SER A 727 -21.51 -12.36 -26.92
C SER A 727 -20.78 -11.11 -27.43
N GLU A 728 -19.47 -10.99 -27.16
CA GLU A 728 -18.62 -9.93 -27.71
C GLU A 728 -18.54 -9.97 -29.24
N ARG A 729 -18.38 -11.14 -29.87
CA ARG A 729 -18.44 -11.26 -31.35
C ARG A 729 -19.80 -10.89 -31.95
N VAL A 730 -20.89 -11.08 -31.20
CA VAL A 730 -22.22 -10.64 -31.63
C VAL A 730 -22.33 -9.10 -31.57
N LEU A 731 -21.64 -8.45 -30.64
CA LEU A 731 -21.50 -6.99 -30.57
C LEU A 731 -20.56 -6.45 -31.67
N GLU A 732 -19.47 -7.16 -32.00
CA GLU A 732 -18.56 -6.79 -33.11
C GLU A 732 -19.25 -6.81 -34.48
N THR A 733 -20.27 -7.64 -34.65
CA THR A 733 -21.06 -7.73 -35.91
C THR A 733 -22.26 -6.78 -35.94
N ALA A 734 -22.51 -6.01 -34.87
CA ALA A 734 -23.52 -4.97 -34.86
C ALA A 734 -23.12 -3.83 -35.81
N ALA A 735 -24.00 -3.49 -36.75
CA ALA A 735 -23.72 -2.57 -37.85
C ALA A 735 -23.69 -1.09 -37.45
N ASP A 736 -24.00 -0.76 -36.20
CA ASP A 736 -24.16 0.61 -35.72
C ASP A 736 -22.99 1.02 -34.81
N ALA A 737 -22.15 1.95 -35.29
CA ALA A 737 -20.96 2.41 -34.59
C ALA A 737 -21.28 3.08 -33.24
N ARG A 738 -22.47 3.68 -33.11
CA ARG A 738 -22.92 4.34 -31.89
C ARG A 738 -23.23 3.35 -30.76
N ALA A 739 -23.68 2.15 -31.10
CA ALA A 739 -23.95 1.09 -30.11
C ALA A 739 -22.66 0.47 -29.55
N LYS A 740 -21.58 0.43 -30.34
CA LYS A 740 -20.26 -0.05 -29.89
C LYS A 740 -19.58 0.96 -28.96
N GLN A 741 -19.72 2.25 -29.26
CA GLN A 741 -19.19 3.32 -28.42
C GLN A 741 -19.92 3.38 -27.06
N LEU A 742 -21.26 3.36 -27.06
CA LEU A 742 -22.06 3.32 -25.82
C LEU A 742 -21.82 2.04 -24.99
N ALA A 743 -21.54 0.90 -25.60
CA ALA A 743 -21.25 -0.34 -24.87
C ALA A 743 -19.84 -0.34 -24.23
N ALA A 744 -18.87 0.33 -24.87
CA ALA A 744 -17.53 0.52 -24.32
C ALA A 744 -17.50 1.59 -23.22
N GLU A 745 -18.29 2.65 -23.36
CA GLU A 745 -18.40 3.75 -22.38
C GLU A 745 -19.22 3.35 -21.13
N HIS A 746 -20.15 2.38 -21.21
CA HIS A 746 -21.06 2.05 -20.10
C HIS A 746 -20.96 0.62 -19.53
N GLN A 747 -19.92 -0.15 -19.88
CA GLN A 747 -19.66 -1.52 -19.35
C GLN A 747 -20.92 -2.38 -19.09
N ILE A 748 -21.85 -2.47 -20.06
CA ILE A 748 -23.11 -3.18 -19.86
C ILE A 748 -22.86 -4.70 -19.81
N ILE A 749 -22.65 -5.23 -18.60
CA ILE A 749 -22.82 -6.65 -18.30
C ILE A 749 -24.34 -6.89 -18.23
N THR A 750 -24.92 -7.49 -19.27
CA THR A 750 -26.30 -8.01 -19.15
C THR A 750 -26.34 -9.03 -18.02
N GLU A 751 -26.99 -8.66 -16.91
CA GLU A 751 -27.34 -9.53 -15.80
C GLU A 751 -27.94 -10.84 -16.32
N ALA A 752 -27.37 -11.98 -15.91
CA ALA A 752 -27.95 -13.29 -16.12
C ALA A 752 -29.13 -13.52 -15.17
N ASN A 753 -30.18 -12.71 -15.26
CA ASN A 753 -31.44 -13.02 -14.62
C ASN A 753 -32.23 -13.98 -15.53
N GLY A 754 -32.26 -15.26 -15.12
CA GLY A 754 -33.06 -16.28 -15.76
C GLY A 754 -34.54 -15.90 -15.76
N LYS A 755 -35.03 -15.36 -16.89
CA LYS A 755 -36.38 -15.57 -17.42
C LYS A 755 -36.45 -15.01 -18.84
N THR A 756 -36.90 -15.87 -19.75
CA THR A 756 -37.32 -15.58 -21.12
C THR A 756 -38.16 -14.31 -21.25
N GLY A 757 -37.84 -13.42 -22.19
CA GLY A 757 -38.85 -12.54 -22.79
C GLY A 757 -38.38 -11.20 -23.35
N ARG A 758 -38.06 -11.22 -24.66
CA ARG A 758 -38.00 -10.12 -25.65
C ARG A 758 -37.07 -8.93 -25.43
#